data_AF-A0A7C4EF28-F1
#
_entry.id   AF-A0A7C4EF28-F1
#
_cell.length_a   1.000
_cell.length_b   1.000
_cell.length_c   1.000
_cell.angle_alpha   90.00
_cell.angle_beta   90.00
_cell.angle_gamma   90.00
#
_symmetry.space_group_name_H-M   'P 1'
#
loop_
_entity.id
_entity.type
_entity.pdbx_description
1 polymer ?
#
loop_
_entity_poly.entity_id
_entity_poly.type
_entity_poly.pdbx_seq_one_letter_code
_entity_poly.pdbx_strand_id
1 'polypeptide(L)'
;MGQPRRAARRRPGLAVRAAGRGRRREAGAADRPSQPRGPALERCAGDRHAADPVRRAGPRVEVGAALPVRRTADARPRAAQRKTAAHRRRRGRGDGCCDRWLRAAAARQSQPRRGCQLHRHQQQHDQHGDAEHRRRRCAQEGGDASMNLVVLDFETYFDASYGLKKLTIPEYVHDPRFHVHGLAVRWPDGKAEFRTDVSVLLSELQEQFGKDLERTTVAVHHGHFDLYILNRCYDIRPRHFIDTMLLAYHVHGRRDAGCGQSAQLGDLAKLYGLPAKQDLDFMVGVRNPTVQQLAQLTEYARRDVEVTAALAERLLPQITRPEIELPILMHSVRSFTERGILVDVAGISPIEAAVRQQTQEMLDKAGVDARSISKNKEFTSLLEAALAKTGRKVPVKMGKNGLIPATARKDPAMQAMVDDDDPAVAALAAARMERRSEDQKLARLNTLRRIAVATGGHLPPYLVYYGAHTGRFSGGGGWNIQNLGKSGVGAQIRGLLIPRPGHQLVIADLAQIEARIVAWCAGQDELLAAFRDNQDIYSQFASRTFGRTVRKPKDDDPPDVKVQMDSLRTVGKGAVLGLGFGMGGLKFLNTLRAEPKVAGLFDTGTLTPLICRGIVRAFRDSFSAIPRLWADLEEAARANVEEASEQVGPVRFERAGKLTLLWLPSGRALRYPDLRLEDRQRTIRYNDQDGMESEFTPDGPALIYGNDAVIYGGKLAENTAQAIARDILVEAILRLEAAGWPVLFHVHDEVVLEVAAERADAAKAAVARELSQSPVWAPDLPVDSEVKVVERYVK
;
A
#
# COMPACT_ATOMS: atom_id res chain seq x y z
N MET A 1 37.29 -23.57 -57.98
CA MET A 1 38.50 -22.93 -58.55
C MET A 1 38.90 -21.76 -57.64
N GLY A 2 40.19 -21.46 -57.49
CA GLY A 2 40.70 -20.15 -57.04
C GLY A 2 40.60 -19.78 -55.55
N GLN A 3 41.69 -20.01 -54.78
CA GLN A 3 42.14 -19.00 -53.81
C GLN A 3 42.79 -17.83 -54.58
N PRO A 4 42.96 -16.63 -53.98
CA PRO A 4 44.32 -16.29 -53.52
C PRO A 4 44.49 -15.31 -52.33
N ARG A 5 45.56 -15.59 -51.56
CA ARG A 5 46.61 -14.67 -51.03
C ARG A 5 46.40 -13.80 -49.76
N ARG A 6 47.46 -13.87 -48.93
CA ARG A 6 47.82 -13.02 -47.78
C ARG A 6 48.43 -11.66 -48.23
N ALA A 7 48.36 -10.66 -47.36
CA ALA A 7 49.43 -9.65 -47.21
C ALA A 7 49.50 -9.15 -45.75
N ALA A 8 50.72 -8.83 -45.27
CA ALA A 8 50.97 -8.34 -43.91
C ALA A 8 51.92 -7.14 -43.91
N ARG A 9 51.75 -6.21 -42.96
CA ARG A 9 52.63 -5.07 -42.52
C ARG A 9 51.85 -4.30 -41.42
N ARG A 10 52.43 -3.59 -40.45
CA ARG A 10 53.77 -3.50 -39.80
C ARG A 10 53.56 -2.75 -38.46
N ARG A 11 54.37 -3.00 -37.41
CA ARG A 11 54.58 -2.06 -36.27
C ARG A 11 55.67 -1.04 -36.64
N PRO A 12 55.66 0.19 -36.07
CA PRO A 12 56.27 0.55 -34.77
C PRO A 12 55.32 1.43 -33.91
N GLY A 13 55.61 1.91 -32.69
CA GLY A 13 56.82 1.85 -31.85
C GLY A 13 57.36 3.25 -31.49
N LEU A 14 57.64 3.50 -30.19
CA LEU A 14 58.19 4.75 -29.59
C LEU A 14 57.26 5.99 -29.53
N ALA A 15 57.42 6.96 -28.61
CA ALA A 15 58.06 6.97 -27.28
C ALA A 15 57.72 8.27 -26.48
N VAL A 16 57.75 8.15 -25.14
CA VAL A 16 58.29 9.12 -24.14
C VAL A 16 58.15 10.64 -24.39
N ARG A 17 57.51 11.33 -23.43
CA ARG A 17 58.13 12.51 -22.78
C ARG A 17 57.62 12.74 -21.35
N ALA A 18 58.51 13.26 -20.51
CA ALA A 18 58.32 13.42 -19.07
C ALA A 18 58.50 14.89 -18.65
N ALA A 19 57.71 15.34 -17.67
CA ALA A 19 58.00 16.40 -16.69
C ALA A 19 56.74 16.60 -15.81
N GLY A 20 56.81 16.86 -14.51
CA GLY A 20 57.97 16.79 -13.63
C GLY A 20 57.81 17.63 -12.35
N ARG A 21 58.29 17.08 -11.23
CA ARG A 21 58.60 17.76 -9.94
C ARG A 21 57.41 18.24 -9.09
N GLY A 22 57.59 18.16 -7.77
CA GLY A 22 56.57 18.58 -6.79
C GLY A 22 56.62 17.92 -5.40
N ARG A 23 57.69 17.16 -5.11
CA ARG A 23 58.32 16.96 -3.78
C ARG A 23 57.44 17.07 -2.49
N ARG A 24 57.45 15.94 -1.76
CA ARG A 24 57.90 15.80 -0.35
C ARG A 24 57.00 16.41 0.75
N ARG A 25 56.92 15.85 1.98
CA ARG A 25 57.76 14.84 2.67
C ARG A 25 56.94 14.09 3.75
N GLU A 26 57.21 12.79 3.99
CA GLU A 26 57.81 12.19 5.22
C GLU A 26 57.08 12.55 6.54
N ALA A 27 56.91 11.68 7.53
CA ALA A 27 57.02 10.21 7.72
C ALA A 27 56.21 9.93 9.03
N GLY A 28 55.80 8.75 9.46
CA GLY A 28 56.36 7.41 9.39
C GLY A 28 55.72 6.63 10.58
N ALA A 29 55.35 5.37 10.35
CA ALA A 29 55.77 4.19 11.11
C ALA A 29 55.36 4.19 12.61
N ALA A 30 54.34 3.41 12.98
CA ALA A 30 54.44 2.00 13.41
C ALA A 30 54.90 1.88 14.88
N ASP A 31 54.19 1.19 15.77
CA ASP A 31 54.17 -0.29 15.79
C ASP A 31 52.94 -0.89 16.54
N ARG A 32 52.97 -2.20 16.79
CA ARG A 32 51.91 -3.06 17.39
C ARG A 32 52.01 -3.14 18.95
N PRO A 33 51.61 -4.24 19.64
CA PRO A 33 50.28 -4.36 20.28
C PRO A 33 50.34 -4.66 21.80
N SER A 34 49.20 -4.62 22.50
CA SER A 34 49.06 -5.37 23.77
C SER A 34 47.60 -5.68 24.16
N GLN A 35 47.38 -6.94 24.52
CA GLN A 35 46.31 -7.44 25.41
C GLN A 35 46.94 -7.69 26.82
N PRO A 36 46.25 -8.32 27.79
CA PRO A 36 44.97 -7.98 28.42
C PRO A 36 45.09 -7.94 29.96
N ARG A 37 44.15 -7.28 30.69
CA ARG A 37 43.90 -7.56 32.12
C ARG A 37 42.43 -7.30 32.51
N GLY A 38 41.83 -8.24 33.24
CA GLY A 38 40.83 -7.95 34.29
C GLY A 38 41.44 -8.34 35.64
N PRO A 39 40.68 -8.75 36.68
CA PRO A 39 39.30 -8.42 37.04
C PRO A 39 39.16 -7.96 38.52
N ALA A 40 38.03 -7.36 38.90
CA ALA A 40 37.49 -7.25 40.28
C ALA A 40 36.03 -6.75 40.15
N LEU A 41 34.94 -7.28 40.75
CA LEU A 41 34.67 -7.85 42.08
C LEU A 41 34.89 -6.87 43.25
N GLU A 42 33.79 -6.28 43.70
CA GLU A 42 33.56 -6.08 45.14
C GLU A 42 32.09 -6.27 45.49
N ARG A 43 31.84 -6.80 46.69
CA ARG A 43 30.51 -7.07 47.27
C ARG A 43 30.31 -6.18 48.49
N CYS A 44 29.05 -5.98 48.87
CA CYS A 44 28.47 -5.94 50.24
C CYS A 44 27.35 -4.89 50.36
N ALA A 45 26.41 -4.94 51.30
CA ALA A 45 25.77 -6.06 52.04
C ALA A 45 24.65 -5.44 52.92
N GLY A 46 23.67 -6.23 53.35
CA GLY A 46 22.65 -5.88 54.36
C GLY A 46 21.23 -5.76 53.78
N ASP A 47 20.29 -6.67 54.03
CA ASP A 47 19.64 -7.09 55.29
C ASP A 47 18.62 -6.03 55.80
N ARG A 48 17.39 -6.36 56.27
CA ARG A 48 16.68 -7.66 56.47
C ARG A 48 15.18 -7.44 56.84
N HIS A 49 14.37 -8.50 56.68
CA HIS A 49 13.13 -8.84 57.46
C HIS A 49 11.92 -7.86 57.46
N ALA A 50 10.65 -8.23 57.61
CA ALA A 50 9.83 -9.47 57.50
C ALA A 50 8.33 -9.01 57.37
N ALA A 51 7.23 -9.80 57.37
CA ALA A 51 6.96 -11.22 57.63
C ALA A 51 5.63 -11.67 56.92
N ASP A 52 5.19 -12.91 57.20
CA ASP A 52 3.85 -13.52 56.93
C ASP A 52 3.19 -13.80 58.34
N PRO A 53 1.99 -14.42 58.59
CA PRO A 53 1.20 -15.30 57.69
C PRO A 53 -0.34 -15.51 57.88
N VAL A 54 -0.90 -16.38 57.02
CA VAL A 54 -2.08 -17.29 57.19
C VAL A 54 -3.53 -16.73 57.28
N ARG A 55 -4.42 -17.16 56.35
CA ARG A 55 -5.58 -18.05 56.66
C ARG A 55 -6.19 -18.77 55.44
N ARG A 56 -6.70 -19.98 55.70
CA ARG A 56 -7.31 -20.95 54.75
C ARG A 56 -8.83 -20.81 54.70
N ALA A 57 -9.46 -21.21 53.58
CA ALA A 57 -10.69 -22.02 53.58
C ALA A 57 -10.89 -22.75 52.24
N GLY A 58 -11.32 -24.02 52.30
CA GLY A 58 -11.65 -24.87 51.15
C GLY A 58 -13.17 -25.08 50.98
N PRO A 59 -13.60 -26.04 50.12
CA PRO A 59 -14.86 -25.94 49.37
C PRO A 59 -16.07 -26.64 50.01
N ARG A 60 -17.24 -26.46 49.38
CA ARG A 60 -18.42 -27.34 49.56
C ARG A 60 -19.03 -27.78 48.23
N VAL A 61 -19.73 -28.91 48.32
CA VAL A 61 -20.29 -29.75 47.26
C VAL A 61 -21.80 -29.85 47.46
N GLU A 62 -22.58 -29.92 46.37
CA GLU A 62 -23.86 -30.66 46.16
C GLU A 62 -24.32 -30.32 44.73
N VAL A 63 -24.52 -31.21 43.74
CA VAL A 63 -25.18 -32.53 43.63
C VAL A 63 -26.70 -32.44 43.47
N GLY A 64 -27.18 -32.88 42.29
CA GLY A 64 -28.59 -33.17 41.97
C GLY A 64 -29.10 -32.42 40.73
N ALA A 65 -29.77 -33.00 39.73
CA ALA A 65 -29.92 -34.35 39.17
C ALA A 65 -30.94 -34.25 38.00
N ALA A 66 -30.77 -35.08 36.95
CA ALA A 66 -31.78 -35.60 36.02
C ALA A 66 -32.85 -34.69 35.31
N LEU A 67 -32.67 -34.54 33.99
CA LEU A 67 -33.56 -34.97 32.87
C LEU A 67 -34.90 -35.69 33.19
N PRO A 68 -35.84 -35.88 32.22
CA PRO A 68 -36.16 -35.13 30.96
C PRO A 68 -37.70 -34.95 30.75
N VAL A 69 -38.16 -34.54 29.54
CA VAL A 69 -39.23 -35.20 28.70
C VAL A 69 -39.99 -34.24 27.74
N ARG A 70 -39.69 -34.40 26.44
CA ARG A 70 -40.56 -34.49 25.23
C ARG A 70 -41.77 -33.55 24.96
N ARG A 71 -41.84 -33.16 23.66
CA ARG A 71 -43.03 -33.04 22.77
C ARG A 71 -44.00 -31.86 23.08
N THR A 72 -44.74 -31.27 22.13
CA THR A 72 -45.00 -31.61 20.71
C THR A 72 -45.28 -30.34 19.88
N ALA A 73 -44.88 -30.40 18.61
CA ALA A 73 -45.58 -30.00 17.39
C ALA A 73 -46.80 -29.03 17.41
N ASP A 74 -46.75 -28.09 16.45
CA ASP A 74 -47.68 -27.91 15.31
C ASP A 74 -48.49 -26.60 15.11
N ALA A 75 -48.72 -26.34 13.82
CA ALA A 75 -49.78 -25.54 13.18
C ALA A 75 -49.92 -24.00 13.44
N ARG A 76 -49.42 -23.26 12.44
CA ARG A 76 -50.00 -22.08 11.72
C ARG A 76 -51.55 -21.90 11.78
N PRO A 77 -52.12 -20.80 11.22
CA PRO A 77 -51.71 -19.38 11.20
C PRO A 77 -52.90 -18.44 11.57
N ARG A 78 -52.67 -17.11 11.66
CA ARG A 78 -53.72 -16.11 11.32
C ARG A 78 -53.14 -14.75 10.95
N ALA A 79 -53.87 -14.04 10.09
CA ALA A 79 -53.38 -12.86 9.38
C ALA A 79 -53.80 -11.53 10.03
N ALA A 80 -53.08 -10.47 9.64
CA ALA A 80 -53.51 -9.08 9.59
C ALA A 80 -54.10 -8.42 10.86
N GLN A 81 -53.42 -7.36 11.33
CA GLN A 81 -53.93 -6.01 11.08
C GLN A 81 -52.83 -4.93 11.27
N ARG A 82 -52.81 -3.96 10.35
CA ARG A 82 -51.98 -2.75 10.46
C ARG A 82 -52.59 -1.83 11.52
N LYS A 83 -51.77 -1.29 12.44
CA LYS A 83 -52.02 0.04 13.01
C LYS A 83 -50.74 0.87 12.99
N THR A 84 -50.85 2.04 12.36
CA THR A 84 -49.83 3.06 12.22
C THR A 84 -49.65 3.83 13.53
N ALA A 85 -48.41 4.03 13.97
CA ALA A 85 -48.07 5.02 14.99
C ALA A 85 -47.01 5.97 14.44
N ALA A 86 -47.31 7.27 14.43
CA ALA A 86 -46.46 8.29 13.82
C ALA A 86 -45.21 8.57 14.67
N HIS A 87 -44.05 8.69 14.03
CA HIS A 87 -42.83 9.20 14.67
C HIS A 87 -42.54 10.62 14.21
N ARG A 88 -42.54 11.56 15.16
CA ARG A 88 -42.21 12.98 14.94
C ARG A 88 -40.75 13.11 14.48
N ARG A 89 -40.53 13.33 13.18
CA ARG A 89 -39.23 13.78 12.67
C ARG A 89 -38.95 15.20 13.19
N ARG A 90 -38.10 15.34 14.21
CA ARG A 90 -37.42 16.61 14.48
C ARG A 90 -36.55 16.93 13.26
N ARG A 91 -36.94 17.91 12.45
CA ARG A 91 -36.07 18.47 11.41
C ARG A 91 -34.97 19.26 12.09
N GLY A 92 -33.77 18.69 12.21
CA GLY A 92 -32.57 19.48 12.42
C GLY A 92 -32.38 20.41 11.22
N ARG A 93 -32.30 21.72 11.45
CA ARG A 93 -31.79 22.67 10.44
C ARG A 93 -30.27 22.68 10.59
N GLY A 94 -29.54 22.31 9.54
CA GLY A 94 -28.08 22.20 9.61
C GLY A 94 -27.35 22.03 8.26
N ASP A 95 -28.07 21.84 7.16
CA ASP A 95 -27.48 21.61 5.84
C ASP A 95 -27.76 22.77 4.89
N GLY A 96 -26.71 23.41 4.37
CA GLY A 96 -26.85 24.54 3.44
C GLY A 96 -25.55 25.16 2.93
N CYS A 97 -24.44 25.02 3.67
CA CYS A 97 -23.13 25.55 3.26
C CYS A 97 -22.23 24.50 2.60
N CYS A 98 -22.11 23.30 3.20
CA CYS A 98 -21.12 22.29 2.76
C CYS A 98 -21.42 21.69 1.37
N ASP A 99 -22.69 21.44 1.07
CA ASP A 99 -23.15 20.94 -0.23
C ASP A 99 -22.87 21.95 -1.38
N ARG A 100 -22.61 23.22 -1.04
CA ARG A 100 -22.22 24.27 -1.97
C ARG A 100 -20.72 24.22 -2.30
N TRP A 101 -19.86 23.68 -1.44
CA TRP A 101 -18.40 23.62 -1.64
C TRP A 101 -17.99 22.54 -2.64
N LEU A 102 -18.45 21.29 -2.45
CA LEU A 102 -18.23 20.21 -3.42
C LEU A 102 -18.77 20.59 -4.81
N ARG A 103 -19.96 21.23 -4.85
CA ARG A 103 -20.55 21.74 -6.09
C ARG A 103 -19.80 22.92 -6.69
N ALA A 104 -19.22 23.82 -5.90
CA ALA A 104 -18.45 24.97 -6.41
C ALA A 104 -17.10 24.56 -7.04
N ALA A 105 -16.45 23.52 -6.50
CA ALA A 105 -15.26 22.95 -7.12
C ALA A 105 -15.61 22.27 -8.47
N ALA A 106 -16.69 21.48 -8.50
CA ALA A 106 -17.18 20.82 -9.71
C ALA A 106 -17.70 21.80 -10.78
N ALA A 107 -18.36 22.90 -10.39
CA ALA A 107 -18.95 23.87 -11.31
C ALA A 107 -17.91 24.62 -12.17
N ARG A 108 -16.63 24.63 -11.80
CA ARG A 108 -15.55 25.22 -12.61
C ARG A 108 -15.11 24.35 -13.79
N GLN A 109 -15.56 23.09 -13.89
CA GLN A 109 -15.17 22.17 -14.98
C GLN A 109 -16.15 22.12 -16.17
N SER A 110 -17.30 22.81 -16.13
CA SER A 110 -18.27 22.80 -17.24
C SER A 110 -18.13 24.00 -18.17
N GLN A 111 -17.44 23.82 -19.31
CA GLN A 111 -17.59 24.70 -20.49
C GLN A 111 -18.70 24.20 -21.44
N PRO A 112 -19.32 25.09 -22.25
CA PRO A 112 -20.65 24.85 -22.78
C PRO A 112 -20.66 23.94 -24.02
N ARG A 113 -21.41 22.83 -23.95
CA ARG A 113 -21.82 22.08 -25.15
C ARG A 113 -22.73 22.96 -26.00
N ARG A 114 -22.29 23.36 -27.20
CA ARG A 114 -23.16 23.98 -28.21
C ARG A 114 -24.17 22.94 -28.68
N GLY A 115 -25.45 23.21 -28.50
CA GLY A 115 -26.53 22.31 -28.90
C GLY A 115 -26.83 22.37 -30.39
N CYS A 116 -27.11 21.22 -31.00
CA CYS A 116 -27.85 21.15 -32.26
C CYS A 116 -29.35 21.31 -31.95
N GLN A 117 -30.08 22.09 -32.76
CA GLN A 117 -31.53 22.27 -32.59
C GLN A 117 -32.31 21.14 -33.28
N LEU A 118 -33.48 20.78 -32.75
CA LEU A 118 -34.78 20.97 -33.46
C LEU A 118 -36.02 20.48 -32.65
N HIS A 119 -37.07 21.32 -32.72
CA HIS A 119 -38.52 21.10 -32.54
C HIS A 119 -39.21 20.59 -31.23
N ARG A 120 -39.87 21.57 -30.57
CA ARG A 120 -41.33 21.67 -30.22
C ARG A 120 -42.06 20.42 -29.67
N HIS A 121 -42.75 20.49 -28.52
CA HIS A 121 -44.00 21.27 -28.39
C HIS A 121 -44.34 21.77 -26.96
N GLN A 122 -45.32 22.69 -26.91
CA GLN A 122 -45.83 23.44 -25.75
C GLN A 122 -46.32 22.60 -24.55
N GLN A 123 -46.06 23.08 -23.32
CA GLN A 123 -47.07 23.82 -22.52
C GLN A 123 -46.40 24.44 -21.27
N GLN A 124 -46.59 25.75 -21.08
CA GLN A 124 -46.25 26.48 -19.86
C GLN A 124 -47.28 27.59 -19.65
N HIS A 125 -47.76 27.74 -18.42
CA HIS A 125 -48.17 29.04 -17.89
C HIS A 125 -47.94 29.06 -16.36
N ASP A 126 -47.66 30.26 -15.86
CA ASP A 126 -47.75 30.70 -14.46
C ASP A 126 -46.76 30.12 -13.43
N GLN A 127 -45.51 30.60 -13.50
CA GLN A 127 -44.65 30.85 -12.31
C GLN A 127 -43.37 31.66 -12.66
N HIS A 128 -43.49 32.96 -12.96
CA HIS A 128 -42.33 33.80 -13.34
C HIS A 128 -42.12 35.13 -12.56
N GLY A 129 -42.92 35.42 -11.52
CA GLY A 129 -42.70 36.63 -10.69
C GLY A 129 -41.58 36.54 -9.65
N ASP A 130 -41.39 35.38 -9.00
CA ASP A 130 -40.54 35.25 -7.80
C ASP A 130 -39.10 34.77 -8.10
N ALA A 131 -38.81 34.36 -9.33
CA ALA A 131 -37.48 33.90 -9.73
C ALA A 131 -36.51 35.07 -9.98
N GLU A 132 -36.99 36.20 -10.53
CA GLU A 132 -36.13 37.31 -10.91
C GLU A 132 -35.67 38.14 -9.72
N HIS A 133 -36.55 38.36 -8.72
CA HIS A 133 -36.19 39.09 -7.50
C HIS A 133 -35.15 38.36 -6.64
N ARG A 134 -35.20 37.02 -6.62
CA ARG A 134 -34.17 36.17 -5.98
C ARG A 134 -32.85 36.20 -6.75
N ARG A 135 -32.87 36.19 -8.09
CA ARG A 135 -31.66 36.34 -8.93
C ARG A 135 -30.99 37.70 -8.73
N ARG A 136 -31.76 38.79 -8.61
CA ARG A 136 -31.21 40.13 -8.39
C ARG A 136 -30.56 40.28 -7.00
N ARG A 137 -31.09 39.67 -5.93
CA ARG A 137 -30.41 39.63 -4.63
C ARG A 137 -29.11 38.81 -4.65
N CYS A 138 -29.12 37.62 -5.27
CA CYS A 138 -27.89 36.82 -5.42
C CYS A 138 -26.81 37.48 -6.32
N ALA A 139 -27.16 38.48 -7.14
CA ALA A 139 -26.19 39.23 -7.94
C ALA A 139 -25.58 40.43 -7.19
N GLN A 140 -26.18 40.89 -6.09
CA GLN A 140 -25.67 42.01 -5.28
C GLN A 140 -24.85 41.56 -4.06
N GLU A 141 -24.94 40.29 -3.66
CA GLU A 141 -24.01 39.66 -2.70
C GLU A 141 -22.75 39.11 -3.39
N GLY A 142 -22.20 39.88 -4.34
CA GLY A 142 -20.98 39.57 -5.09
C GLY A 142 -19.68 39.74 -4.30
N GLY A 143 -19.67 39.28 -3.04
CA GLY A 143 -18.43 39.10 -2.28
C GLY A 143 -17.64 37.94 -2.88
N ASP A 144 -16.33 38.13 -3.05
CA ASP A 144 -15.44 37.10 -3.57
C ASP A 144 -15.60 35.80 -2.79
N ALA A 145 -15.92 34.71 -3.49
CA ALA A 145 -16.03 33.38 -2.90
C ALA A 145 -14.62 32.78 -2.75
N SER A 146 -13.77 33.48 -1.99
CA SER A 146 -12.46 33.01 -1.58
C SER A 146 -12.61 31.71 -0.79
N MET A 147 -11.65 30.80 -0.94
CA MET A 147 -11.67 29.54 -0.20
C MET A 147 -11.54 29.85 1.30
N ASN A 148 -12.54 29.48 2.10
CA ASN A 148 -12.43 29.46 3.56
C ASN A 148 -11.49 28.32 3.96
N LEU A 149 -10.19 28.60 3.86
CA LEU A 149 -9.08 27.69 4.01
C LEU A 149 -8.11 28.28 5.03
N VAL A 150 -7.83 27.53 6.08
CA VAL A 150 -6.75 27.83 7.01
C VAL A 150 -5.59 26.88 6.69
N VAL A 151 -4.41 27.41 6.42
CA VAL A 151 -3.20 26.58 6.21
C VAL A 151 -2.38 26.54 7.48
N LEU A 152 -1.95 25.36 7.91
CA LEU A 152 -1.16 25.13 9.14
C LEU A 152 0.15 24.42 8.83
N ASP A 153 1.22 24.75 9.55
CA ASP A 153 2.54 24.09 9.46
C ASP A 153 3.31 24.20 10.79
N PHE A 154 3.73 23.08 11.39
CA PHE A 154 4.39 23.03 12.70
C PHE A 154 5.92 23.00 12.62
N GLU A 155 6.56 24.01 13.21
CA GLU A 155 8.02 24.03 13.37
C GLU A 155 8.43 23.37 14.69
N THR A 156 9.35 22.41 14.62
CA THR A 156 9.69 21.51 15.74
C THR A 156 11.20 21.28 15.87
N TYR A 157 11.64 20.99 17.10
CA TYR A 157 13.06 20.77 17.42
C TYR A 157 13.59 19.44 16.83
N PHE A 158 14.76 19.49 16.19
CA PHE A 158 15.45 18.29 15.70
C PHE A 158 16.98 18.46 15.76
N ASP A 159 17.70 17.34 15.79
CA ASP A 159 19.17 17.30 15.80
C ASP A 159 19.72 16.07 15.04
N ALA A 160 21.04 15.94 14.97
CA ALA A 160 21.69 14.83 14.26
C ALA A 160 21.36 13.44 14.84
N SER A 161 20.91 13.35 16.10
CA SER A 161 20.48 12.15 16.82
C SER A 161 18.96 11.96 16.87
N TYR A 162 18.18 13.05 16.79
CA TYR A 162 16.73 13.09 17.04
C TYR A 162 15.97 13.75 15.89
N GLY A 163 15.06 13.02 15.25
CA GLY A 163 14.23 13.53 14.17
C GLY A 163 13.64 12.43 13.29
N LEU A 164 12.76 12.81 12.36
CA LEU A 164 12.00 11.90 11.49
C LEU A 164 12.87 11.06 10.51
N LYS A 165 14.16 11.38 10.36
CA LYS A 165 15.14 10.55 9.64
C LYS A 165 15.56 9.30 10.43
N LYS A 166 15.29 9.26 11.75
CA LYS A 166 15.69 8.19 12.69
C LYS A 166 14.54 7.55 13.45
N LEU A 167 13.49 8.34 13.73
CA LEU A 167 12.30 7.93 14.48
C LEU A 167 11.07 7.96 13.58
N THR A 168 10.09 7.10 13.86
CA THR A 168 8.74 7.27 13.30
C THR A 168 8.03 8.47 13.93
N ILE A 169 6.97 9.00 13.30
CA ILE A 169 6.21 10.15 13.84
C ILE A 169 5.74 9.90 15.28
N PRO A 170 5.18 8.73 15.67
CA PRO A 170 4.79 8.49 17.05
C PRO A 170 5.99 8.43 18.01
N GLU A 171 7.09 7.80 17.62
CA GLU A 171 8.32 7.79 18.43
C GLU A 171 8.89 9.20 18.62
N TYR A 172 8.83 10.04 17.59
CA TYR A 172 9.33 11.41 17.62
C TYR A 172 8.47 12.33 18.50
N VAL A 173 7.15 12.35 18.30
CA VAL A 173 6.23 13.28 18.98
C VAL A 173 6.00 12.93 20.46
N HIS A 174 6.15 11.66 20.86
CA HIS A 174 6.08 11.26 22.28
C HIS A 174 7.46 11.19 22.97
N ASP A 175 8.58 11.52 22.30
CA ASP A 175 9.90 11.60 22.93
C ASP A 175 9.96 12.80 23.90
N PRO A 176 10.57 12.69 25.09
CA PRO A 176 10.72 13.81 26.03
C PRO A 176 11.49 15.03 25.48
N ARG A 177 12.22 14.88 24.36
CA ARG A 177 12.90 15.98 23.65
C ARG A 177 11.98 16.75 22.72
N PHE A 178 10.79 16.24 22.42
CA PHE A 178 9.84 16.90 21.53
C PHE A 178 9.52 18.31 22.02
N HIS A 179 9.62 19.27 21.11
CA HIS A 179 9.40 20.67 21.39
C HIS A 179 8.93 21.35 20.09
N VAL A 180 7.82 22.07 20.19
CA VAL A 180 7.30 22.93 19.12
C VAL A 180 7.94 24.31 19.29
N HIS A 181 8.63 24.79 18.25
CA HIS A 181 9.16 26.16 18.21
C HIS A 181 8.04 27.16 17.89
N GLY A 182 7.08 26.78 17.05
CA GLY A 182 5.92 27.59 16.74
C GLY A 182 5.00 26.94 15.71
N LEU A 183 3.96 27.66 15.34
CA LEU A 183 2.97 27.29 14.34
C LEU A 183 2.87 28.43 13.31
N ALA A 184 3.02 28.11 12.03
CA ALA A 184 2.65 29.01 10.95
C ALA A 184 1.18 28.83 10.58
N VAL A 185 0.54 29.94 10.25
CA VAL A 185 -0.87 30.01 9.84
C VAL A 185 -0.98 30.93 8.63
N ARG A 186 -1.65 30.46 7.58
CA ARG A 186 -2.26 31.35 6.59
C ARG A 186 -3.77 31.37 6.79
N TRP A 187 -4.29 32.55 7.08
CA TRP A 187 -5.71 32.81 7.31
C TRP A 187 -6.49 32.88 5.98
N PRO A 188 -7.84 32.79 6.00
CA PRO A 188 -8.66 32.86 4.79
C PRO A 188 -8.56 34.20 4.04
N ASP A 189 -8.24 35.29 4.73
CA ASP A 189 -8.04 36.63 4.15
C ASP A 189 -6.73 36.80 3.37
N GLY A 190 -5.85 35.79 3.41
CA GLY A 190 -4.55 35.80 2.75
C GLY A 190 -3.37 36.15 3.67
N LYS A 191 -3.60 36.63 4.90
CA LYS A 191 -2.53 36.93 5.85
C LYS A 191 -1.80 35.64 6.25
N ALA A 192 -0.48 35.62 6.12
CA ALA A 192 0.38 34.57 6.67
C ALA A 192 1.19 35.11 7.87
N GLU A 193 1.21 34.37 8.98
CA GLU A 193 2.03 34.67 10.17
C GLU A 193 2.57 33.40 10.83
N PHE A 194 3.57 33.56 11.70
CA PHE A 194 4.16 32.49 12.51
C PHE A 194 4.26 32.96 13.95
N ARG A 195 3.87 32.09 14.90
CA ARG A 195 3.80 32.42 16.33
C ARG A 195 4.35 31.29 17.18
N THR A 196 5.10 31.68 18.22
CA THR A 196 5.68 30.77 19.22
C THR A 196 4.71 30.46 20.35
N ASP A 197 3.72 31.33 20.60
CA ASP A 197 2.65 31.16 21.58
C ASP A 197 1.49 30.31 21.03
N VAL A 198 1.83 29.11 20.54
CA VAL A 198 0.95 28.21 19.78
C VAL A 198 -0.41 27.97 20.43
N SER A 199 -0.48 27.82 21.75
CA SER A 199 -1.75 27.59 22.47
C SER A 199 -2.71 28.79 22.38
N VAL A 200 -2.20 30.02 22.28
CA VAL A 200 -3.01 31.23 22.13
C VAL A 200 -3.54 31.31 20.70
N LEU A 201 -2.65 31.15 19.71
CA LEU A 201 -3.00 31.10 18.29
C LEU A 201 -4.03 29.99 17.97
N LEU A 202 -3.89 28.80 18.56
CA LEU A 202 -4.88 27.73 18.42
C LEU A 202 -6.21 28.09 19.08
N SER A 203 -6.20 28.82 20.20
CA SER A 203 -7.42 29.28 20.87
C SER A 203 -8.17 30.32 20.01
N GLU A 204 -7.46 31.25 19.37
CA GLU A 204 -8.02 32.21 18.40
C GLU A 204 -8.63 31.50 17.19
N LEU A 205 -7.92 30.50 16.64
CA LEU A 205 -8.44 29.63 15.57
C LEU A 205 -9.70 28.87 16.00
N GLN A 206 -9.76 28.38 17.25
CA GLN A 206 -10.92 27.68 17.78
C GLN A 206 -12.11 28.61 18.04
N GLU A 207 -11.87 29.85 18.49
CA GLU A 207 -12.91 30.86 18.63
C GLU A 207 -13.55 31.18 17.27
N GLN A 208 -12.73 31.42 16.24
CA GLN A 208 -13.21 31.75 14.90
C GLN A 208 -13.83 30.55 14.16
N PHE A 209 -13.20 29.38 14.18
CA PHE A 209 -13.57 28.23 13.34
C PHE A 209 -14.17 27.03 14.09
N GLY A 210 -14.23 27.06 15.43
CA GLY A 210 -14.81 26.02 16.27
C GLY A 210 -13.78 25.11 16.91
N LYS A 211 -14.18 24.35 17.95
CA LYS A 211 -13.25 23.57 18.79
C LYS A 211 -12.37 22.61 17.97
N ASP A 212 -12.94 22.02 16.94
CA ASP A 212 -12.29 21.08 16.03
C ASP A 212 -12.11 21.70 14.63
N LEU A 213 -11.97 23.03 14.57
CA LEU A 213 -11.86 23.86 13.36
C LEU A 213 -12.96 23.55 12.33
N GLU A 214 -14.13 23.11 12.79
CA GLU A 214 -15.14 22.46 11.96
C GLU A 214 -15.87 23.40 10.97
N ARG A 215 -15.70 24.71 11.14
CA ARG A 215 -16.24 25.78 10.27
C ARG A 215 -15.24 26.23 9.18
N THR A 216 -14.08 25.59 9.05
CA THR A 216 -13.13 25.81 7.96
C THR A 216 -12.65 24.50 7.35
N THR A 217 -11.86 24.57 6.29
CA THR A 217 -11.05 23.45 5.79
C THR A 217 -9.60 23.73 6.16
N VAL A 218 -8.94 22.78 6.83
CA VAL A 218 -7.51 22.88 7.15
C VAL A 218 -6.68 22.36 5.98
N ALA A 219 -5.76 23.17 5.44
CA ALA A 219 -4.74 22.71 4.51
C ALA A 219 -3.42 22.49 5.24
N VAL A 220 -2.72 21.42 4.85
CA VAL A 220 -1.40 21.03 5.34
C VAL A 220 -0.57 20.47 4.20
N HIS A 221 0.73 20.28 4.44
CA HIS A 221 1.60 19.49 3.58
C HIS A 221 2.23 18.37 4.41
N HIS A 222 1.94 17.11 4.09
CA HIS A 222 2.28 15.94 4.93
C HIS A 222 1.53 15.91 6.27
N GLY A 223 0.20 16.05 6.21
CA GLY A 223 -0.72 16.12 7.36
C GLY A 223 -0.73 14.92 8.31
N HIS A 224 -0.06 13.82 7.97
CA HIS A 224 0.25 12.76 8.94
C HIS A 224 1.15 13.26 10.10
N PHE A 225 1.88 14.37 9.92
CA PHE A 225 2.68 15.00 10.95
C PHE A 225 1.88 16.06 11.72
N ASP A 226 1.47 17.14 11.06
CA ASP A 226 0.81 18.29 11.71
C ASP A 226 -0.51 17.93 12.37
N LEU A 227 -1.35 17.12 11.71
CA LEU A 227 -2.63 16.71 12.28
C LEU A 227 -2.45 15.63 13.38
N TYR A 228 -1.30 14.94 13.41
CA TYR A 228 -0.92 14.11 14.56
C TYR A 228 -0.54 14.98 15.75
N ILE A 229 0.22 16.06 15.54
CA ILE A 229 0.56 17.04 16.58
C ILE A 229 -0.71 17.74 17.11
N LEU A 230 -1.61 18.22 16.25
CA LEU A 230 -2.89 18.83 16.67
C LEU A 230 -3.72 17.91 17.56
N ASN A 231 -3.93 16.66 17.13
CA ASN A 231 -4.71 15.72 17.93
C ASN A 231 -3.97 15.35 19.23
N ARG A 232 -2.69 14.98 19.15
CA ARG A 232 -1.93 14.42 20.28
C ARG A 232 -1.56 15.45 21.34
N CYS A 233 -1.19 16.66 20.93
CA CYS A 233 -0.65 17.69 21.82
C CYS A 233 -1.70 18.74 22.21
N TYR A 234 -2.77 18.91 21.42
CA TYR A 234 -3.75 19.99 21.61
C TYR A 234 -5.23 19.53 21.63
N ASP A 235 -5.53 18.24 21.44
CA ASP A 235 -6.90 17.68 21.36
C ASP A 235 -7.78 18.31 20.25
N ILE A 236 -7.18 18.74 19.14
CA ILE A 236 -7.88 19.33 17.98
C ILE A 236 -7.92 18.32 16.82
N ARG A 237 -9.12 18.04 16.29
CA ARG A 237 -9.33 17.07 15.19
C ARG A 237 -10.09 17.71 14.02
N PRO A 238 -9.40 18.39 13.08
CA PRO A 238 -10.04 19.09 11.97
C PRO A 238 -11.12 18.28 11.26
N ARG A 239 -12.37 18.77 11.28
CA ARG A 239 -13.49 18.06 10.65
C ARG A 239 -13.30 17.89 9.14
N HIS A 240 -12.72 18.90 8.48
CA HIS A 240 -12.40 18.89 7.05
C HIS A 240 -10.95 19.34 6.87
N PHE A 241 -10.18 18.56 6.10
CA PHE A 241 -8.80 18.92 5.79
C PHE A 241 -8.36 18.38 4.43
N ILE A 242 -7.31 18.97 3.88
CA ILE A 242 -6.64 18.55 2.65
C ILE A 242 -5.13 18.51 2.87
N ASP A 243 -4.46 17.53 2.27
CA ASP A 243 -3.00 17.40 2.30
C ASP A 243 -2.47 17.58 0.88
N THR A 244 -1.74 18.67 0.65
CA THR A 244 -1.22 19.01 -0.69
C THR A 244 -0.22 17.99 -1.23
N MET A 245 0.48 17.25 -0.36
CA MET A 245 1.33 16.12 -0.76
C MET A 245 0.48 14.97 -1.34
N LEU A 246 -0.65 14.66 -0.71
CA LEU A 246 -1.54 13.59 -1.15
C LEU A 246 -2.36 14.00 -2.39
N LEU A 247 -2.76 15.28 -2.49
CA LEU A 247 -3.33 15.84 -3.73
C LEU A 247 -2.33 15.73 -4.88
N ALA A 248 -1.04 16.02 -4.65
CA ALA A 248 0.00 15.88 -5.66
C ALA A 248 0.20 14.41 -6.10
N TYR A 249 0.07 13.43 -5.19
CA TYR A 249 0.07 12.01 -5.57
C TYR A 249 -1.10 11.64 -6.50
N HIS A 250 -2.28 12.25 -6.35
CA HIS A 250 -3.40 12.05 -7.29
C HIS A 250 -3.09 12.59 -8.68
N VAL A 251 -2.53 13.80 -8.74
CA VAL A 251 -2.37 14.60 -9.97
C VAL A 251 -1.16 14.14 -10.79
N HIS A 252 -0.05 13.81 -10.13
CA HIS A 252 1.24 13.51 -10.77
C HIS A 252 1.69 12.06 -10.62
N GLY A 253 0.99 11.26 -9.82
CA GLY A 253 1.51 9.98 -9.33
C GLY A 253 2.72 10.16 -8.40
N ARG A 254 3.22 9.05 -7.87
CA ARG A 254 4.36 9.04 -6.94
C ARG A 254 5.65 8.55 -7.61
N ARG A 255 6.76 9.27 -7.45
CA ARG A 255 8.09 8.88 -7.99
C ARG A 255 8.51 7.47 -7.54
N ASP A 256 8.30 7.14 -6.27
CA ASP A 256 8.60 5.81 -5.71
C ASP A 256 7.78 4.66 -6.34
N ALA A 257 6.64 4.98 -6.97
CA ALA A 257 5.83 4.03 -7.74
C ALA A 257 6.31 3.90 -9.21
N GLY A 258 7.50 4.41 -9.53
CA GLY A 258 8.21 4.20 -10.79
C GLY A 258 7.83 5.15 -11.93
N CYS A 259 6.81 6.00 -11.77
CA CYS A 259 6.23 6.74 -12.90
C CYS A 259 5.79 8.18 -12.62
N GLY A 260 5.80 8.62 -11.36
CA GLY A 260 5.33 9.96 -10.97
C GLY A 260 6.40 10.93 -10.51
N GLN A 261 5.98 12.03 -9.90
CA GLN A 261 6.85 13.09 -9.39
C GLN A 261 7.17 12.97 -7.90
N SER A 262 8.14 13.77 -7.44
CA SER A 262 8.33 14.03 -6.01
C SER A 262 7.20 14.92 -5.53
N ALA A 263 6.65 14.58 -4.37
CA ALA A 263 5.62 15.40 -3.71
C ALA A 263 6.19 16.18 -2.52
N GLN A 264 7.52 16.28 -2.36
CA GLN A 264 8.12 17.16 -1.35
C GLN A 264 7.81 18.61 -1.69
N LEU A 265 7.45 19.43 -0.70
CA LEU A 265 7.04 20.83 -0.88
C LEU A 265 7.99 21.62 -1.79
N GLY A 266 9.32 21.52 -1.56
CA GLY A 266 10.33 22.22 -2.35
C GLY A 266 10.49 21.73 -3.79
N ASP A 267 10.12 20.48 -4.09
CA ASP A 267 10.10 19.96 -5.47
C ASP A 267 8.79 20.35 -6.20
N LEU A 268 7.66 20.31 -5.49
CA LEU A 268 6.38 20.82 -6.02
C LEU A 268 6.44 22.33 -6.26
N ALA A 269 7.09 23.09 -5.39
CA ALA A 269 7.27 24.53 -5.56
C ALA A 269 7.99 24.83 -6.89
N LYS A 270 9.11 24.14 -7.16
CA LYS A 270 9.83 24.24 -8.44
C LYS A 270 8.94 23.83 -9.63
N LEU A 271 8.21 22.72 -9.51
CA LEU A 271 7.32 22.21 -10.57
C LEU A 271 6.22 23.21 -10.94
N TYR A 272 5.73 24.00 -9.98
CA TYR A 272 4.64 24.96 -10.16
C TYR A 272 5.09 26.42 -10.27
N GLY A 273 6.41 26.69 -10.37
CA GLY A 273 6.95 28.05 -10.48
C GLY A 273 6.72 28.91 -9.23
N LEU A 274 6.66 28.29 -8.06
CA LEU A 274 6.48 28.93 -6.75
C LEU A 274 7.85 29.22 -6.08
N PRO A 275 7.90 30.12 -5.08
CA PRO A 275 9.11 30.41 -4.32
C PRO A 275 9.81 29.15 -3.80
N ALA A 276 11.14 29.11 -3.92
CA ALA A 276 11.91 27.96 -3.46
C ALA A 276 11.88 27.82 -1.93
N LYS A 277 11.67 26.59 -1.46
CA LYS A 277 11.82 26.22 -0.04
C LYS A 277 13.29 26.45 0.38
N GLN A 278 13.48 27.09 1.52
CA GLN A 278 14.79 27.33 2.13
C GLN A 278 15.25 26.08 2.91
N ASP A 279 16.47 26.07 3.45
CA ASP A 279 16.95 24.98 4.32
C ASP A 279 16.88 25.37 5.81
N LEU A 280 16.69 24.38 6.69
CA LEU A 280 16.65 24.51 8.14
C LEU A 280 17.99 24.14 8.81
N ASP A 281 19.08 24.08 8.05
CA ASP A 281 20.44 23.82 8.59
C ASP A 281 20.79 24.75 9.78
N PHE A 282 20.28 25.99 9.81
CA PHE A 282 20.48 26.95 10.91
C PHE A 282 19.72 26.62 12.21
N MET A 283 18.82 25.64 12.18
CA MET A 283 18.01 25.15 13.31
C MET A 283 18.47 23.79 13.87
N VAL A 284 19.42 23.11 13.21
CA VAL A 284 19.89 21.78 13.63
C VAL A 284 20.49 21.84 15.04
N GLY A 285 19.85 21.19 16.02
CA GLY A 285 20.28 21.20 17.43
C GLY A 285 19.93 22.47 18.21
N VAL A 286 19.15 23.39 17.64
CA VAL A 286 18.81 24.68 18.24
C VAL A 286 17.49 24.57 19.01
N ARG A 287 17.55 24.18 20.29
CA ARG A 287 16.34 24.05 21.12
C ARG A 287 15.71 25.39 21.52
N ASN A 288 16.53 26.42 21.73
CA ASN A 288 16.11 27.78 22.04
C ASN A 288 16.67 28.71 20.96
N PRO A 289 15.87 29.16 19.97
CA PRO A 289 16.35 30.03 18.90
C PRO A 289 16.80 31.40 19.43
N THR A 290 17.90 31.93 18.90
CA THR A 290 18.22 33.36 19.03
C THR A 290 17.20 34.23 18.28
N VAL A 291 17.13 35.53 18.57
CA VAL A 291 16.24 36.47 17.85
C VAL A 291 16.46 36.42 16.32
N GLN A 292 17.71 36.29 15.87
CA GLN A 292 18.04 36.17 14.44
C GLN A 292 17.53 34.85 13.84
N GLN A 293 17.74 33.72 14.53
CA GLN A 293 17.25 32.42 14.08
C GLN A 293 15.71 32.35 14.09
N LEU A 294 15.07 32.96 15.09
CA LEU A 294 13.61 33.06 15.15
C LEU A 294 13.05 33.92 14.01
N ALA A 295 13.71 35.01 13.63
CA ALA A 295 13.33 35.80 12.47
C ALA A 295 13.48 35.03 11.14
N GLN A 296 14.55 34.23 11.00
CA GLN A 296 14.73 33.33 9.84
C GLN A 296 13.66 32.22 9.79
N LEU A 297 13.37 31.59 10.93
CA LEU A 297 12.31 30.58 11.06
C LEU A 297 10.91 31.15 10.78
N THR A 298 10.65 32.40 11.20
CA THR A 298 9.40 33.11 10.91
C THR A 298 9.19 33.31 9.41
N GLU A 299 10.22 33.73 8.67
CA GLU A 299 10.14 33.91 7.21
C GLU A 299 10.07 32.57 6.46
N TYR A 300 10.73 31.53 6.97
CA TYR A 300 10.63 30.16 6.47
C TYR A 300 9.19 29.63 6.56
N ALA A 301 8.64 29.60 7.78
CA ALA A 301 7.37 28.93 8.04
C ALA A 301 6.19 29.68 7.40
N ARG A 302 6.25 31.02 7.35
CA ARG A 302 5.29 31.84 6.58
C ARG A 302 5.32 31.51 5.09
N ARG A 303 6.50 31.30 4.49
CA ARG A 303 6.63 30.91 3.08
C ARG A 303 6.05 29.52 2.82
N ASP A 304 6.24 28.57 3.73
CA ASP A 304 5.75 27.21 3.52
C ASP A 304 4.22 27.12 3.60
N VAL A 305 3.54 27.88 4.45
CA VAL A 305 2.07 28.01 4.41
C VAL A 305 1.55 28.77 3.18
N GLU A 306 2.29 29.78 2.68
CA GLU A 306 1.97 30.47 1.42
C GLU A 306 2.08 29.53 0.20
N VAL A 307 3.19 28.78 0.10
CA VAL A 307 3.41 27.79 -0.97
C VAL A 307 2.36 26.67 -0.87
N THR A 308 2.05 26.20 0.33
CA THR A 308 1.02 25.17 0.55
C THR A 308 -0.37 25.66 0.12
N ALA A 309 -0.76 26.89 0.43
CA ALA A 309 -2.00 27.50 -0.07
C ALA A 309 -2.02 27.53 -1.62
N ALA A 310 -0.96 28.06 -2.21
CA ALA A 310 -0.81 28.21 -3.65
C ALA A 310 -0.76 26.87 -4.41
N LEU A 311 -0.30 25.80 -3.75
CA LEU A 311 -0.38 24.43 -4.25
C LEU A 311 -1.80 23.86 -4.14
N ALA A 312 -2.50 24.08 -3.02
CA ALA A 312 -3.88 23.63 -2.85
C ALA A 312 -4.80 24.20 -3.95
N GLU A 313 -4.69 25.51 -4.23
CA GLU A 313 -5.42 26.20 -5.29
C GLU A 313 -5.17 25.60 -6.69
N ARG A 314 -3.93 25.17 -6.98
CA ARG A 314 -3.54 24.57 -8.27
C ARG A 314 -3.87 23.09 -8.40
N LEU A 315 -3.85 22.34 -7.29
CA LEU A 315 -4.03 20.89 -7.26
C LEU A 315 -5.50 20.48 -7.15
N LEU A 316 -6.30 21.15 -6.30
CA LEU A 316 -7.71 20.80 -6.08
C LEU A 316 -8.55 20.74 -7.38
N PRO A 317 -8.45 21.68 -8.34
CA PRO A 317 -9.24 21.63 -9.58
C PRO A 317 -8.90 20.45 -10.49
N GLN A 318 -7.77 19.77 -10.25
CA GLN A 318 -7.28 18.64 -11.04
C GLN A 318 -7.66 17.27 -10.46
N ILE A 319 -8.30 17.24 -9.29
CA ILE A 319 -8.81 16.00 -8.68
C ILE A 319 -10.02 15.51 -9.47
N THR A 320 -9.93 14.29 -9.99
CA THR A 320 -11.08 13.56 -10.54
C THR A 320 -11.87 12.95 -9.38
N ARG A 321 -13.19 13.10 -9.40
CA ARG A 321 -14.11 12.67 -8.32
C ARG A 321 -13.77 13.24 -6.92
N PRO A 322 -13.70 14.58 -6.75
CA PRO A 322 -13.40 15.17 -5.44
C PRO A 322 -14.38 14.74 -4.33
N GLU A 323 -15.61 14.35 -4.67
CA GLU A 323 -16.63 13.83 -3.75
C GLU A 323 -16.29 12.45 -3.16
N ILE A 324 -15.35 11.70 -3.77
CA ILE A 324 -14.83 10.42 -3.27
C ILE A 324 -13.38 10.57 -2.80
N GLU A 325 -12.55 11.25 -3.59
CA GLU A 325 -11.11 11.30 -3.37
C GLU A 325 -10.71 12.16 -2.16
N LEU A 326 -11.41 13.26 -1.89
CA LEU A 326 -11.12 14.09 -0.71
C LEU A 326 -11.52 13.37 0.60
N PRO A 327 -12.72 12.75 0.73
CA PRO A 327 -13.05 11.93 1.88
C PRO A 327 -12.10 10.74 2.12
N ILE A 328 -11.69 10.01 1.08
CA ILE A 328 -10.79 8.85 1.28
C ILE A 328 -9.34 9.25 1.56
N LEU A 329 -8.88 10.39 1.03
CA LEU A 329 -7.63 11.03 1.44
C LEU A 329 -7.68 11.32 2.94
N MET A 330 -8.75 11.96 3.42
CA MET A 330 -8.95 12.22 4.85
C MET A 330 -9.00 10.93 5.67
N HIS A 331 -9.73 9.89 5.23
CA HIS A 331 -9.74 8.56 5.86
C HIS A 331 -8.33 7.99 6.06
N SER A 332 -7.45 8.13 5.07
CA SER A 332 -6.07 7.59 5.17
C SER A 332 -5.24 8.29 6.25
N VAL A 333 -5.38 9.61 6.39
CA VAL A 333 -4.70 10.38 7.45
C VAL A 333 -5.36 10.12 8.80
N ARG A 334 -6.70 10.09 8.89
CA ARG A 334 -7.45 9.78 10.12
C ARG A 334 -7.15 8.41 10.69
N SER A 335 -6.92 7.43 9.81
CA SER A 335 -6.46 6.11 10.21
C SER A 335 -5.15 6.18 11.01
N PHE A 336 -4.26 7.12 10.69
CA PHE A 336 -3.03 7.34 11.44
C PHE A 336 -3.16 8.32 12.62
N THR A 337 -3.93 9.39 12.47
CA THR A 337 -3.96 10.48 13.45
C THR A 337 -4.97 10.26 14.56
N GLU A 338 -6.17 9.74 14.25
CA GLU A 338 -7.29 9.61 15.18
C GLU A 338 -7.49 8.17 15.68
N ARG A 339 -6.96 7.17 14.95
CA ARG A 339 -7.25 5.76 15.13
C ARG A 339 -5.99 4.97 15.50
N GLY A 340 -6.16 3.86 16.20
CA GLY A 340 -5.05 3.01 16.62
C GLY A 340 -5.54 1.66 17.15
N ILE A 341 -4.95 0.58 16.64
CA ILE A 341 -5.21 -0.79 17.10
C ILE A 341 -4.32 -1.10 18.32
N LEU A 342 -4.81 -1.88 19.28
CA LEU A 342 -4.01 -2.27 20.44
C LEU A 342 -2.97 -3.33 20.04
N VAL A 343 -1.78 -3.29 20.66
CA VAL A 343 -0.68 -4.21 20.41
C VAL A 343 -0.44 -5.09 21.63
N ASP A 344 -0.44 -6.41 21.42
CA ASP A 344 0.03 -7.40 22.39
C ASP A 344 1.57 -7.32 22.53
N VAL A 345 2.04 -6.35 23.30
CA VAL A 345 3.49 -6.11 23.51
C VAL A 345 4.18 -7.30 24.17
N ALA A 346 3.45 -8.06 25.02
CA ALA A 346 3.97 -9.26 25.66
C ALA A 346 4.25 -10.38 24.65
N GLY A 347 3.36 -10.56 23.66
CA GLY A 347 3.50 -11.52 22.57
C GLY A 347 4.70 -11.29 21.63
N ILE A 348 5.36 -10.13 21.68
CA ILE A 348 6.53 -9.82 20.83
C ILE A 348 7.72 -10.71 21.19
N SER A 349 8.05 -10.85 22.48
CA SER A 349 9.27 -11.55 22.92
C SER A 349 9.29 -13.05 22.57
N PRO A 350 8.19 -13.82 22.70
CA PRO A 350 8.11 -15.20 22.20
C PRO A 350 8.36 -15.33 20.68
N ILE A 351 7.88 -14.38 19.87
CA ILE A 351 8.10 -14.40 18.42
C ILE A 351 9.57 -14.11 18.10
N GLU A 352 10.20 -13.16 18.80
CA GLU A 352 11.63 -12.89 18.65
C GLU A 352 12.48 -14.12 19.03
N ALA A 353 12.12 -14.84 20.10
CA ALA A 353 12.79 -16.08 20.49
C ALA A 353 12.67 -17.17 19.41
N ALA A 354 11.46 -17.39 18.89
CA ALA A 354 11.22 -18.37 17.81
C ALA A 354 11.98 -18.02 16.52
N VAL A 355 12.05 -16.74 16.15
CA VAL A 355 12.82 -16.26 14.98
C VAL A 355 14.32 -16.51 15.14
N ARG A 356 14.85 -16.28 16.35
CA ARG A 356 16.27 -16.56 16.67
C ARG A 356 16.57 -18.05 16.65
N GLN A 357 15.70 -18.86 17.25
CA GLN A 357 15.83 -20.31 17.25
C GLN A 357 15.83 -20.87 15.82
N GLN A 358 14.84 -20.49 14.99
CA GLN A 358 14.77 -20.91 13.58
C GLN A 358 16.06 -20.54 12.82
N THR A 359 16.62 -19.35 13.09
CA THR A 359 17.86 -18.93 12.44
C THR A 359 19.06 -19.76 12.93
N GLN A 360 19.14 -20.05 14.23
CA GLN A 360 20.20 -20.88 14.80
C GLN A 360 20.17 -22.31 14.24
N GLU A 361 18.99 -22.93 14.13
CA GLU A 361 18.85 -24.26 13.53
C GLU A 361 19.33 -24.32 12.07
N MET A 362 19.18 -23.22 11.30
CA MET A 362 19.69 -23.13 9.93
C MET A 362 21.20 -22.87 9.88
N LEU A 363 21.75 -22.11 10.83
CA LEU A 363 23.19 -21.91 11.00
C LEU A 363 23.91 -23.22 11.37
N ASP A 364 23.35 -23.96 12.32
CA ASP A 364 23.89 -25.24 12.80
C ASP A 364 23.90 -26.28 11.69
N LYS A 365 22.81 -26.40 10.91
CA LYS A 365 22.74 -27.27 9.71
C LYS A 365 23.78 -26.94 8.64
N ALA A 366 24.14 -25.67 8.50
CA ALA A 366 25.17 -25.21 7.57
C ALA A 366 26.60 -25.27 8.15
N GLY A 367 26.75 -25.56 9.45
CA GLY A 367 28.05 -25.59 10.13
C GLY A 367 28.75 -24.22 10.19
N VAL A 368 28.00 -23.12 10.22
CA VAL A 368 28.52 -21.74 10.18
C VAL A 368 27.98 -20.88 11.31
N ASP A 369 28.78 -19.90 11.75
CA ASP A 369 28.34 -18.91 12.74
C ASP A 369 27.62 -17.72 12.09
N ALA A 370 26.81 -17.01 12.89
CA ALA A 370 26.05 -15.86 12.40
C ALA A 370 26.91 -14.70 11.87
N ARG A 371 28.17 -14.54 12.32
CA ARG A 371 29.04 -13.42 11.89
C ARG A 371 29.62 -13.69 10.51
N SER A 372 30.19 -14.88 10.28
CA SER A 372 30.82 -15.24 9.02
C SER A 372 29.87 -15.18 7.81
N ILE A 373 28.57 -15.45 8.02
CA ILE A 373 27.55 -15.25 6.97
C ILE A 373 26.79 -13.91 7.04
N SER A 374 27.13 -12.98 7.94
CA SER A 374 26.46 -11.66 8.01
C SER A 374 27.02 -10.65 7.00
N LYS A 375 28.34 -10.58 6.81
CA LYS A 375 28.95 -9.64 5.85
C LYS A 375 29.06 -10.25 4.46
N ASN A 376 28.85 -9.43 3.42
CA ASN A 376 28.87 -9.91 2.04
C ASN A 376 30.23 -10.52 1.66
N LYS A 377 31.35 -9.92 2.08
CA LYS A 377 32.71 -10.41 1.74
C LYS A 377 32.99 -11.79 2.36
N GLU A 378 32.74 -11.92 3.66
CA GLU A 378 32.96 -13.15 4.44
C GLU A 378 32.09 -14.30 3.88
N PHE A 379 30.80 -14.01 3.65
CA PHE A 379 29.88 -14.95 3.00
C PHE A 379 30.33 -15.36 1.58
N THR A 380 30.77 -14.41 0.74
CA THR A 380 31.23 -14.72 -0.62
C THR A 380 32.43 -15.67 -0.59
N SER A 381 33.40 -15.49 0.31
CA SER A 381 34.55 -16.39 0.41
C SER A 381 34.18 -17.80 0.89
N LEU A 382 33.18 -17.93 1.79
CA LEU A 382 32.63 -19.25 2.15
C LEU A 382 31.94 -19.92 0.94
N LEU A 383 31.17 -19.16 0.17
CA LEU A 383 30.48 -19.65 -1.01
C LEU A 383 31.45 -20.02 -2.16
N GLU A 384 32.51 -19.24 -2.35
CA GLU A 384 33.63 -19.57 -3.25
C GLU A 384 34.27 -20.91 -2.86
N ALA A 385 34.57 -21.11 -1.57
CA ALA A 385 35.16 -22.35 -1.07
C ALA A 385 34.22 -23.57 -1.19
N ALA A 386 32.90 -23.38 -1.07
CA ALA A 386 31.91 -24.43 -1.31
C ALA A 386 31.84 -24.80 -2.80
N LEU A 387 31.59 -23.81 -3.67
CA LEU A 387 31.44 -24.01 -5.12
C LEU A 387 32.72 -24.54 -5.78
N ALA A 388 33.91 -24.16 -5.29
CA ALA A 388 35.18 -24.65 -5.82
C ALA A 388 35.33 -26.18 -5.73
N LYS A 389 34.69 -26.85 -4.76
CA LYS A 389 34.69 -28.33 -4.63
C LYS A 389 34.04 -29.02 -5.83
N THR A 390 33.10 -28.34 -6.50
CA THR A 390 32.42 -28.81 -7.71
C THR A 390 32.91 -28.11 -8.98
N GLY A 391 34.05 -27.41 -8.92
CA GLY A 391 34.61 -26.64 -10.04
C GLY A 391 33.80 -25.39 -10.44
N ARG A 392 32.77 -25.05 -9.68
CA ARG A 392 31.88 -23.90 -9.93
C ARG A 392 32.48 -22.61 -9.36
N LYS A 393 31.99 -21.47 -9.84
CA LYS A 393 32.37 -20.12 -9.38
C LYS A 393 31.14 -19.36 -8.89
N VAL A 394 31.32 -18.42 -7.97
CA VAL A 394 30.22 -17.56 -7.50
C VAL A 394 29.61 -16.79 -8.67
N PRO A 395 28.28 -16.87 -8.90
CA PRO A 395 27.60 -16.10 -9.92
C PRO A 395 27.76 -14.59 -9.70
N VAL A 396 27.91 -13.84 -10.80
CA VAL A 396 28.06 -12.38 -10.79
C VAL A 396 26.92 -11.70 -11.56
N LYS A 397 26.63 -10.46 -11.20
CA LYS A 397 25.64 -9.60 -11.85
C LYS A 397 26.21 -8.20 -12.08
N MET A 398 25.62 -7.45 -13.00
CA MET A 398 25.99 -6.04 -13.19
C MET A 398 25.49 -5.19 -11.99
N GLY A 399 26.41 -4.54 -11.30
CA GLY A 399 26.13 -3.47 -10.33
C GLY A 399 26.40 -2.09 -10.93
N LYS A 400 26.17 -1.03 -10.14
CA LYS A 400 26.39 0.37 -10.57
C LYS A 400 27.82 0.64 -11.07
N ASN A 401 28.81 -0.07 -10.54
CA ASN A 401 30.24 0.14 -10.79
C ASN A 401 30.90 -1.13 -11.39
N GLY A 402 30.17 -1.90 -12.21
CA GLY A 402 30.66 -3.14 -12.81
C GLY A 402 30.17 -4.42 -12.12
N LEU A 403 30.78 -5.56 -12.44
CA LEU A 403 30.35 -6.87 -11.96
C LEU A 403 30.55 -7.05 -10.45
N ILE A 404 29.51 -7.54 -9.77
CA ILE A 404 29.51 -7.85 -8.33
C ILE A 404 28.95 -9.25 -8.07
N PRO A 405 29.32 -9.94 -6.98
CA PRO A 405 28.73 -11.22 -6.60
C PRO A 405 27.21 -11.12 -6.43
N ALA A 406 26.49 -12.10 -7.00
CA ALA A 406 25.03 -12.18 -6.97
C ALA A 406 24.53 -12.87 -5.67
N THR A 407 24.98 -12.36 -4.52
CA THR A 407 24.75 -12.96 -3.18
C THR A 407 23.71 -12.23 -2.33
N ALA A 408 22.86 -11.39 -2.94
CA ALA A 408 21.75 -10.75 -2.24
C ALA A 408 20.48 -11.61 -2.31
N ARG A 409 19.60 -11.53 -1.29
CA ARG A 409 18.36 -12.34 -1.17
C ARG A 409 17.39 -12.24 -2.36
N LYS A 410 17.48 -11.18 -3.18
CA LYS A 410 16.66 -10.97 -4.38
C LYS A 410 17.35 -11.38 -5.68
N ASP A 411 18.59 -11.87 -5.62
CA ASP A 411 19.32 -12.27 -6.82
C ASP A 411 18.86 -13.66 -7.26
N PRO A 412 18.46 -13.88 -8.52
CA PRO A 412 17.95 -15.18 -8.98
C PRO A 412 18.95 -16.32 -8.73
N ALA A 413 20.24 -16.06 -8.88
CA ALA A 413 21.30 -17.02 -8.57
C ALA A 413 21.33 -17.41 -7.09
N MET A 414 21.19 -16.43 -6.17
CA MET A 414 21.12 -16.69 -4.72
C MET A 414 19.89 -17.52 -4.35
N GLN A 415 18.77 -17.28 -5.03
CA GLN A 415 17.53 -18.03 -4.82
C GLN A 415 17.63 -19.47 -5.34
N ALA A 416 18.20 -19.66 -6.53
CA ALA A 416 18.44 -20.99 -7.10
C ALA A 416 19.40 -21.83 -6.23
N MET A 417 20.43 -21.21 -5.63
CA MET A 417 21.38 -21.91 -4.76
C MET A 417 20.80 -22.42 -3.44
N VAL A 418 19.54 -22.11 -3.08
CA VAL A 418 18.86 -22.73 -1.92
C VAL A 418 18.48 -24.18 -2.21
N ASP A 419 18.15 -24.48 -3.46
CA ASP A 419 17.72 -25.79 -3.94
C ASP A 419 18.86 -26.44 -4.79
N ASP A 420 20.13 -26.18 -4.43
CA ASP A 420 21.31 -26.68 -5.14
C ASP A 420 21.56 -28.17 -4.87
N ASP A 421 21.97 -28.92 -5.90
CA ASP A 421 22.30 -30.35 -5.78
C ASP A 421 23.45 -30.64 -4.81
N ASP A 422 24.32 -29.64 -4.53
CA ASP A 422 25.36 -29.72 -3.48
C ASP A 422 24.77 -29.30 -2.13
N PRO A 423 24.61 -30.23 -1.15
CA PRO A 423 23.97 -29.92 0.12
C PRO A 423 24.70 -28.85 0.94
N ALA A 424 26.02 -28.68 0.74
CA ALA A 424 26.79 -27.65 1.44
C ALA A 424 26.51 -26.25 0.85
N VAL A 425 26.29 -26.16 -0.47
CA VAL A 425 25.88 -24.90 -1.12
C VAL A 425 24.44 -24.56 -0.72
N ALA A 426 23.53 -25.53 -0.78
CA ALA A 426 22.14 -25.39 -0.37
C ALA A 426 22.00 -24.90 1.09
N ALA A 427 22.66 -25.57 2.04
CA ALA A 427 22.62 -25.19 3.45
C ALA A 427 23.20 -23.78 3.69
N LEU A 428 24.35 -23.46 3.08
CA LEU A 428 25.00 -22.15 3.21
C LEU A 428 24.13 -21.02 2.62
N ALA A 429 23.49 -21.26 1.47
CA ALA A 429 22.59 -20.31 0.83
C ALA A 429 21.32 -20.09 1.66
N ALA A 430 20.70 -21.16 2.15
CA ALA A 430 19.51 -21.12 2.98
C ALA A 430 19.77 -20.38 4.31
N ALA A 431 20.86 -20.71 5.02
CA ALA A 431 21.27 -20.05 6.26
C ALA A 431 21.49 -18.54 6.05
N ARG A 432 22.12 -18.16 4.93
CA ARG A 432 22.32 -16.75 4.55
C ARG A 432 21.01 -16.02 4.25
N MET A 433 20.07 -16.67 3.58
CA MET A 433 18.76 -16.07 3.29
C MET A 433 17.92 -15.90 4.56
N GLU A 434 17.93 -16.89 5.47
CA GLU A 434 17.22 -16.78 6.74
C GLU A 434 17.88 -15.75 7.67
N ARG A 435 19.21 -15.75 7.85
CA ARG A 435 19.91 -14.72 8.65
C ARG A 435 19.62 -13.29 8.17
N ARG A 436 19.51 -13.06 6.86
CA ARG A 436 19.07 -11.77 6.29
C ARG A 436 17.57 -11.49 6.52
N SER A 437 16.75 -12.53 6.61
CA SER A 437 15.34 -12.39 6.99
C SER A 437 15.16 -12.14 8.47
N GLU A 438 15.99 -12.72 9.34
CA GLU A 438 16.02 -12.54 10.80
C GLU A 438 16.19 -11.05 11.13
N ASP A 439 17.23 -10.40 10.60
CA ASP A 439 17.48 -8.95 10.76
C ASP A 439 16.21 -8.13 10.44
N GLN A 440 15.52 -8.45 9.35
CA GLN A 440 14.31 -7.74 8.92
C GLN A 440 13.09 -8.06 9.82
N LYS A 441 12.90 -9.32 10.22
CA LYS A 441 11.84 -9.78 11.13
C LYS A 441 11.98 -9.09 12.50
N LEU A 442 13.18 -9.13 13.08
CA LEU A 442 13.49 -8.55 14.39
C LEU A 442 13.46 -7.01 14.38
N ALA A 443 13.99 -6.34 13.35
CA ALA A 443 13.89 -4.90 13.24
C ALA A 443 12.42 -4.42 13.19
N ARG A 444 11.54 -5.19 12.52
CA ARG A 444 10.11 -4.91 12.44
C ARG A 444 9.37 -5.10 13.77
N LEU A 445 9.69 -6.16 14.51
CA LEU A 445 9.17 -6.42 15.86
C LEU A 445 9.62 -5.33 16.85
N ASN A 446 10.90 -4.94 16.79
CA ASN A 446 11.43 -3.84 17.60
C ASN A 446 10.77 -2.49 17.29
N THR A 447 10.57 -2.13 16.02
CA THR A 447 9.86 -0.89 15.68
C THR A 447 8.39 -0.93 16.10
N LEU A 448 7.69 -2.08 15.99
CA LEU A 448 6.34 -2.23 16.55
C LEU A 448 6.34 -1.99 18.06
N ARG A 449 7.29 -2.59 18.79
CA ARG A 449 7.46 -2.41 20.24
C ARG A 449 7.68 -0.95 20.61
N ARG A 450 8.55 -0.22 19.90
CA ARG A 450 8.83 1.20 20.19
C ARG A 450 7.63 2.11 19.90
N ILE A 451 6.89 1.89 18.81
CA ILE A 451 5.63 2.61 18.52
C ILE A 451 4.57 2.32 19.59
N ALA A 452 4.40 1.06 19.98
CA ALA A 452 3.44 0.68 21.02
C ALA A 452 3.79 1.31 22.37
N VAL A 453 5.06 1.26 22.79
CA VAL A 453 5.50 1.92 24.04
C VAL A 453 5.28 3.43 23.97
N ALA A 454 5.66 4.09 22.87
CA ALA A 454 5.49 5.54 22.70
C ALA A 454 4.01 5.98 22.78
N THR A 455 3.08 5.17 22.27
CA THR A 455 1.65 5.55 22.14
C THR A 455 0.73 4.97 23.23
N GLY A 456 1.28 4.40 24.31
CA GLY A 456 0.46 3.79 25.36
C GLY A 456 -0.25 2.50 24.93
N GLY A 457 0.43 1.68 24.14
CA GLY A 457 0.01 0.33 23.73
C GLY A 457 -0.49 0.20 22.30
N HIS A 458 -0.56 1.29 21.52
CA HIS A 458 -1.25 1.28 20.21
C HIS A 458 -0.30 1.22 19.01
N LEU A 459 -0.83 0.81 17.86
CA LEU A 459 -0.22 1.02 16.56
C LEU A 459 -1.19 1.92 15.76
N PRO A 460 -0.83 3.18 15.46
CA PRO A 460 -1.60 4.01 14.54
C PRO A 460 -1.34 3.57 13.07
N PRO A 461 -2.34 3.08 12.33
CA PRO A 461 -2.15 2.59 10.95
C PRO A 461 -1.77 3.70 9.95
N TYR A 462 -0.53 3.72 9.49
CA TYR A 462 -0.07 4.67 8.47
C TYR A 462 -0.42 4.20 7.05
N LEU A 463 -1.34 4.89 6.38
CA LEU A 463 -1.79 4.62 5.01
C LEU A 463 -1.40 5.74 4.04
N VAL A 464 -0.65 5.40 3.01
CA VAL A 464 -0.31 6.34 1.92
C VAL A 464 -1.37 6.28 0.83
N TYR A 465 -2.21 7.31 0.76
CA TYR A 465 -3.08 7.59 -0.37
C TYR A 465 -2.28 7.66 -1.69
N TYR A 466 -2.82 7.07 -2.77
CA TYR A 466 -2.12 6.93 -4.07
C TYR A 466 -0.68 6.33 -3.95
N GLY A 467 -0.51 5.41 -3.00
CA GLY A 467 0.75 4.71 -2.75
C GLY A 467 1.29 3.88 -3.93
N ALA A 468 0.44 3.54 -4.90
CA ALA A 468 0.80 2.93 -6.19
C ALA A 468 0.10 3.65 -7.36
N HIS A 469 0.64 3.49 -8.57
CA HIS A 469 0.14 4.11 -9.82
C HIS A 469 -1.37 3.93 -10.06
N THR A 470 -1.94 2.80 -9.64
CA THR A 470 -3.36 2.45 -9.82
C THR A 470 -4.32 3.22 -8.89
N GLY A 471 -3.79 4.07 -8.00
CA GLY A 471 -4.53 4.72 -6.92
C GLY A 471 -4.69 3.83 -5.67
N ARG A 472 -4.12 2.62 -5.69
CA ARG A 472 -4.04 1.75 -4.50
C ARG A 472 -3.19 2.40 -3.42
N PHE A 473 -3.62 2.20 -2.18
CA PHE A 473 -2.91 2.64 -0.99
C PHE A 473 -1.70 1.75 -0.72
N SER A 474 -0.71 2.25 0.00
CA SER A 474 0.39 1.44 0.54
C SER A 474 0.66 1.80 2.01
N GLY A 475 1.34 0.94 2.77
CA GLY A 475 1.72 1.28 4.15
C GLY A 475 2.98 2.17 4.21
N GLY A 476 3.00 3.11 5.16
CA GLY A 476 4.10 4.08 5.34
C GLY A 476 4.66 4.14 6.76
N GLY A 477 5.06 5.34 7.20
CA GLY A 477 5.32 5.66 8.61
C GLY A 477 6.43 4.88 9.32
N GLY A 478 7.35 4.24 8.57
CA GLY A 478 8.37 3.34 9.14
C GLY A 478 7.86 1.95 9.59
N TRP A 479 6.55 1.71 9.56
CA TRP A 479 5.95 0.40 9.81
C TRP A 479 4.77 0.13 8.86
N ASN A 480 5.06 -0.52 7.72
CA ASN A 480 4.09 -0.73 6.65
C ASN A 480 3.13 -1.90 6.98
N ILE A 481 1.93 -1.58 7.49
CA ILE A 481 0.88 -2.54 7.86
C ILE A 481 0.40 -3.43 6.70
N GLN A 482 0.43 -2.94 5.45
CA GLN A 482 0.00 -3.74 4.30
C GLN A 482 0.98 -4.88 3.97
N ASN A 483 2.28 -4.68 4.21
CA ASN A 483 3.32 -5.66 3.92
C ASN A 483 3.45 -6.74 5.02
N LEU A 484 2.33 -7.22 5.58
CA LEU A 484 2.28 -8.32 6.53
C LEU A 484 1.96 -9.65 5.82
N GLY A 485 2.90 -10.59 5.82
CA GLY A 485 2.70 -11.93 5.24
C GLY A 485 1.51 -12.68 5.84
N LYS A 486 0.90 -13.58 5.07
CA LYS A 486 -0.25 -14.40 5.51
C LYS A 486 0.18 -15.68 6.26
N SER A 487 1.48 -15.94 6.40
CA SER A 487 2.04 -17.14 7.02
C SER A 487 3.29 -16.84 7.86
N GLY A 488 3.71 -17.81 8.67
CA GLY A 488 4.90 -17.72 9.54
C GLY A 488 4.91 -16.47 10.43
N VAL A 489 6.07 -15.83 10.55
CA VAL A 489 6.28 -14.60 11.34
C VAL A 489 5.36 -13.46 10.89
N GLY A 490 4.96 -13.42 9.62
CA GLY A 490 3.97 -12.44 9.14
C GLY A 490 2.62 -12.61 9.82
N ALA A 491 2.11 -13.85 9.87
CA ALA A 491 0.86 -14.19 10.56
C ALA A 491 0.96 -13.97 12.07
N GLN A 492 2.09 -14.34 12.69
CA GLN A 492 2.34 -14.09 14.11
C GLN A 492 2.31 -12.59 14.44
N ILE A 493 2.94 -11.73 13.63
CA ILE A 493 2.88 -10.26 13.80
C ILE A 493 1.46 -9.73 13.61
N ARG A 494 0.69 -10.24 12.63
CA ARG A 494 -0.73 -9.86 12.48
C ARG A 494 -1.50 -10.17 13.77
N GLY A 495 -1.30 -11.37 14.35
CA GLY A 495 -1.92 -11.81 15.60
C GLY A 495 -1.51 -11.02 16.86
N LEU A 496 -0.51 -10.14 16.80
CA LEU A 496 -0.22 -9.17 17.86
C LEU A 496 -1.16 -7.97 17.85
N LEU A 497 -1.87 -7.71 16.75
CA LEU A 497 -2.81 -6.61 16.65
C LEU A 497 -4.18 -7.10 17.13
N ILE A 498 -4.66 -6.50 18.21
CA ILE A 498 -5.83 -6.94 18.97
C ILE A 498 -6.82 -5.77 19.15
N PRO A 499 -8.13 -6.03 19.30
CA PRO A 499 -9.09 -5.01 19.68
C PRO A 499 -8.89 -4.62 21.15
N ARG A 500 -9.46 -3.48 21.53
CA ARG A 500 -9.58 -3.03 22.92
C ARG A 500 -10.44 -4.00 23.75
N PRO A 501 -10.32 -3.99 25.09
CA PRO A 501 -11.23 -4.73 25.95
C PRO A 501 -12.71 -4.47 25.62
N GLY A 502 -13.52 -5.53 25.60
CA GLY A 502 -14.94 -5.47 25.22
C GLY A 502 -15.22 -5.25 23.72
N HIS A 503 -14.19 -5.23 22.87
CA HIS A 503 -14.33 -5.05 21.42
C HIS A 503 -13.89 -6.30 20.65
N GLN A 504 -14.33 -6.40 19.40
CA GLN A 504 -13.92 -7.43 18.43
C GLN A 504 -13.54 -6.76 17.11
N LEU A 505 -12.73 -7.44 16.31
CA LEU A 505 -12.40 -7.02 14.95
C LEU A 505 -13.37 -7.64 13.96
N VAL A 506 -13.93 -6.84 13.06
CA VAL A 506 -14.65 -7.31 11.88
C VAL A 506 -13.76 -7.11 10.68
N ILE A 507 -13.38 -8.21 10.05
CA ILE A 507 -12.48 -8.26 8.91
C ILE A 507 -13.28 -8.69 7.69
N ALA A 508 -13.11 -8.00 6.56
CA ALA A 508 -13.71 -8.44 5.30
C ALA A 508 -12.79 -8.24 4.10
N ASP A 509 -12.64 -9.27 3.28
CA ASP A 509 -11.97 -9.23 1.98
C ASP A 509 -13.00 -9.21 0.84
N LEU A 510 -12.75 -8.45 -0.23
CA LEU A 510 -13.49 -8.61 -1.49
C LEU A 510 -13.10 -9.94 -2.17
N ALA A 511 -14.08 -10.79 -2.47
CA ALA A 511 -13.85 -12.17 -2.90
C ALA A 511 -13.30 -12.24 -4.34
N GLN A 512 -11.97 -12.26 -4.48
CA GLN A 512 -11.26 -12.43 -5.76
C GLN A 512 -11.60 -11.35 -6.81
N ILE A 513 -11.74 -10.12 -6.33
CA ILE A 513 -12.28 -8.98 -7.09
C ILE A 513 -11.51 -8.67 -8.39
N GLU A 514 -10.18 -8.80 -8.42
CA GLU A 514 -9.38 -8.58 -9.63
C GLU A 514 -9.71 -9.58 -10.76
N ALA A 515 -10.00 -10.84 -10.43
CA ALA A 515 -10.36 -11.87 -11.42
C ALA A 515 -11.78 -11.64 -11.96
N ARG A 516 -12.72 -11.19 -11.11
CA ARG A 516 -14.07 -10.79 -11.51
C ARG A 516 -14.04 -9.56 -12.43
N ILE A 517 -13.21 -8.55 -12.11
CA ILE A 517 -13.08 -7.34 -12.92
C ILE A 517 -12.42 -7.62 -14.28
N VAL A 518 -11.32 -8.40 -14.33
CA VAL A 518 -10.68 -8.66 -15.64
C VAL A 518 -11.57 -9.49 -16.57
N ALA A 519 -12.38 -10.40 -16.01
CA ALA A 519 -13.43 -11.10 -16.76
C ALA A 519 -14.51 -10.14 -17.27
N TRP A 520 -14.92 -9.17 -16.43
CA TRP A 520 -15.93 -8.16 -16.77
C TRP A 520 -15.45 -7.18 -17.85
N CYS A 521 -14.26 -6.59 -17.68
CA CYS A 521 -13.66 -5.73 -18.70
C CYS A 521 -13.47 -6.43 -20.05
N ALA A 522 -13.28 -7.75 -20.05
CA ALA A 522 -13.09 -8.56 -21.24
C ALA A 522 -14.41 -9.08 -21.87
N GLY A 523 -15.56 -8.95 -21.20
CA GLY A 523 -16.80 -9.61 -21.64
C GLY A 523 -16.74 -11.15 -21.60
N GLN A 524 -16.00 -11.74 -20.65
CA GLN A 524 -15.88 -13.20 -20.51
C GLN A 524 -17.08 -13.77 -19.74
N ASP A 525 -18.25 -13.79 -20.38
CA ASP A 525 -19.55 -14.10 -19.74
C ASP A 525 -19.60 -15.43 -19.00
N GLU A 526 -19.01 -16.50 -19.53
CA GLU A 526 -18.98 -17.82 -18.87
C GLU A 526 -18.29 -17.77 -17.50
N LEU A 527 -17.20 -17.01 -17.38
CA LEU A 527 -16.44 -16.83 -16.15
C LEU A 527 -17.23 -15.94 -15.16
N LEU A 528 -17.94 -14.93 -15.66
CA LEU A 528 -18.83 -14.10 -14.85
C LEU A 528 -20.05 -14.87 -14.34
N ALA A 529 -20.63 -15.76 -15.15
CA ALA A 529 -21.71 -16.65 -14.74
C ALA A 529 -21.24 -17.60 -13.64
N ALA A 530 -20.10 -18.27 -13.81
CA ALA A 530 -19.50 -19.11 -12.78
C ALA A 530 -19.24 -18.35 -11.45
N PHE A 531 -18.86 -17.07 -11.53
CA PHE A 531 -18.69 -16.20 -10.36
C PHE A 531 -20.01 -15.74 -9.70
N ARG A 532 -21.12 -15.64 -10.45
CA ARG A 532 -22.48 -15.35 -9.93
C ARG A 532 -23.08 -16.57 -9.25
N ASP A 533 -22.89 -17.74 -9.84
CA ASP A 533 -23.40 -19.03 -9.38
C ASP A 533 -22.54 -19.66 -8.24
N ASN A 534 -21.46 -18.98 -7.82
CA ASN A 534 -20.49 -19.44 -6.83
C ASN A 534 -19.91 -20.85 -7.16
N GLN A 535 -19.65 -21.11 -8.44
CA GLN A 535 -19.11 -22.38 -8.91
C GLN A 535 -17.62 -22.51 -8.55
N ASP A 536 -17.17 -23.74 -8.25
CA ASP A 536 -15.75 -24.02 -7.99
C ASP A 536 -14.92 -24.08 -9.27
N ILE A 537 -14.79 -22.93 -9.95
CA ILE A 537 -14.11 -22.79 -11.24
C ILE A 537 -12.63 -23.19 -11.17
N TYR A 538 -11.99 -23.12 -10.00
CA TYR A 538 -10.62 -23.61 -9.79
C TYR A 538 -10.55 -25.13 -9.95
N SER A 539 -11.50 -25.85 -9.36
CA SER A 539 -11.65 -27.30 -9.53
C SER A 539 -12.08 -27.69 -10.93
N GLN A 540 -12.98 -26.93 -11.58
CA GLN A 540 -13.35 -27.19 -12.98
C GLN A 540 -12.15 -27.03 -13.92
N PHE A 541 -11.41 -25.92 -13.79
CA PHE A 541 -10.23 -25.65 -14.61
C PHE A 541 -9.10 -26.66 -14.35
N ALA A 542 -8.84 -26.99 -13.08
CA ALA A 542 -7.90 -28.06 -12.73
C ALA A 542 -8.34 -29.43 -13.28
N SER A 543 -9.64 -29.74 -13.29
CA SER A 543 -10.13 -31.01 -13.82
C SER A 543 -9.87 -31.16 -15.31
N ARG A 544 -10.16 -30.10 -16.09
CA ARG A 544 -9.84 -30.03 -17.53
C ARG A 544 -8.33 -30.11 -17.76
N THR A 545 -7.54 -29.39 -16.96
CA THR A 545 -6.07 -29.34 -17.03
C THR A 545 -5.41 -30.70 -16.82
N PHE A 546 -5.84 -31.44 -15.79
CA PHE A 546 -5.19 -32.70 -15.38
C PHE A 546 -5.89 -33.96 -15.94
N GLY A 547 -6.94 -33.81 -16.75
CA GLY A 547 -7.69 -34.93 -17.33
C GLY A 547 -8.38 -35.84 -16.29
N ARG A 548 -8.59 -35.35 -15.07
CA ARG A 548 -9.18 -36.12 -13.94
C ARG A 548 -10.04 -35.23 -13.05
N THR A 549 -11.02 -35.80 -12.37
CA THR A 549 -11.88 -35.05 -11.45
C THR A 549 -11.07 -34.44 -10.31
N VAL A 550 -11.05 -33.11 -10.25
CA VAL A 550 -10.56 -32.30 -9.13
C VAL A 550 -11.77 -31.63 -8.48
N ARG A 551 -11.82 -31.59 -7.16
CA ARG A 551 -12.90 -30.95 -6.38
C ARG A 551 -12.33 -30.34 -5.10
N LYS A 552 -13.11 -29.49 -4.43
CA LYS A 552 -12.84 -29.13 -3.05
C LYS A 552 -12.74 -30.41 -2.19
N PRO A 553 -11.73 -30.53 -1.31
CA PRO A 553 -11.69 -31.59 -0.31
C PRO A 553 -12.94 -31.58 0.57
N LYS A 554 -13.40 -32.76 0.99
CA LYS A 554 -14.48 -32.96 1.95
C LYS A 554 -13.91 -33.43 3.29
N ASP A 555 -14.69 -33.28 4.36
CA ASP A 555 -14.25 -33.67 5.70
C ASP A 555 -14.11 -35.19 5.89
N ASP A 556 -14.80 -36.00 5.07
CA ASP A 556 -14.77 -37.47 5.05
C ASP A 556 -13.68 -38.07 4.14
N ASP A 557 -12.98 -37.27 3.34
CA ASP A 557 -11.92 -37.77 2.44
C ASP A 557 -10.72 -38.36 3.22
N PRO A 558 -10.08 -39.43 2.72
CA PRO A 558 -8.77 -39.89 3.21
C PRO A 558 -7.70 -38.78 3.20
N PRO A 559 -6.73 -38.76 4.15
CA PRO A 559 -5.78 -37.65 4.28
C PRO A 559 -4.94 -37.39 3.03
N ASP A 560 -4.50 -38.44 2.34
CA ASP A 560 -3.77 -38.39 1.07
C ASP A 560 -4.62 -37.81 -0.06
N VAL A 561 -5.90 -38.21 -0.14
CA VAL A 561 -6.87 -37.68 -1.11
C VAL A 561 -7.15 -36.19 -0.83
N LYS A 562 -7.28 -35.79 0.44
CA LYS A 562 -7.45 -34.38 0.83
C LYS A 562 -6.29 -33.53 0.34
N VAL A 563 -5.05 -33.95 0.63
CA VAL A 563 -3.83 -33.27 0.19
C VAL A 563 -3.80 -33.18 -1.33
N GLN A 564 -3.96 -34.31 -2.04
CA GLN A 564 -3.92 -34.34 -3.50
C GLN A 564 -4.97 -33.40 -4.13
N MET A 565 -6.22 -33.43 -3.65
CA MET A 565 -7.29 -32.57 -4.17
C MET A 565 -7.03 -31.08 -3.91
N ASP A 566 -6.55 -30.73 -2.71
CA ASP A 566 -6.21 -29.34 -2.37
C ASP A 566 -5.01 -28.83 -3.19
N SER A 567 -3.97 -29.65 -3.39
CA SER A 567 -2.83 -29.32 -4.27
C SER A 567 -3.28 -29.01 -5.70
N LEU A 568 -4.05 -29.91 -6.33
CA LEU A 568 -4.51 -29.73 -7.71
C LEU A 568 -5.46 -28.53 -7.86
N ARG A 569 -6.37 -28.36 -6.90
CA ARG A 569 -7.26 -27.19 -6.85
C ARG A 569 -6.47 -25.90 -6.63
N THR A 570 -5.38 -25.94 -5.89
CA THR A 570 -4.48 -24.78 -5.69
C THR A 570 -3.76 -24.39 -6.99
N VAL A 571 -3.36 -25.35 -7.83
CA VAL A 571 -2.87 -25.05 -9.19
C VAL A 571 -3.94 -24.36 -10.04
N GLY A 572 -5.17 -24.89 -10.04
CA GLY A 572 -6.30 -24.28 -10.76
C GLY A 572 -6.64 -22.87 -10.25
N LYS A 573 -6.57 -22.65 -8.94
CA LYS A 573 -6.73 -21.33 -8.33
C LYS A 573 -5.61 -20.36 -8.74
N GLY A 574 -4.37 -20.82 -8.72
CA GLY A 574 -3.22 -20.05 -9.21
C GLY A 574 -3.36 -19.64 -10.67
N ALA A 575 -3.89 -20.53 -11.51
CA ALA A 575 -4.15 -20.24 -12.92
C ALA A 575 -5.25 -19.18 -13.09
N VAL A 576 -6.45 -19.41 -12.53
CA VAL A 576 -7.61 -18.51 -12.71
C VAL A 576 -7.36 -17.12 -12.11
N LEU A 577 -6.65 -17.01 -10.99
CA LEU A 577 -6.37 -15.73 -10.33
C LEU A 577 -5.11 -15.02 -10.86
N GLY A 578 -4.11 -15.77 -11.35
CA GLY A 578 -2.81 -15.21 -11.72
C GLY A 578 -2.62 -14.92 -13.21
N LEU A 579 -3.31 -15.64 -14.09
CA LEU A 579 -3.03 -15.60 -15.53
C LEU A 579 -3.78 -14.50 -16.30
N GLY A 580 -4.75 -13.83 -15.67
CA GLY A 580 -5.54 -12.74 -16.27
C GLY A 580 -4.75 -11.48 -16.67
N PHE A 581 -3.45 -11.42 -16.37
CA PHE A 581 -2.61 -10.23 -16.52
C PHE A 581 -1.32 -10.48 -17.34
N GLY A 582 -1.40 -11.31 -18.38
CA GLY A 582 -0.27 -11.57 -19.29
C GLY A 582 0.87 -12.40 -18.69
N MET A 583 0.66 -13.07 -17.56
CA MET A 583 1.68 -13.91 -16.92
C MET A 583 2.15 -15.04 -17.89
N GLY A 584 3.46 -15.22 -18.00
CA GLY A 584 4.10 -16.28 -18.78
C GLY A 584 4.45 -17.52 -17.94
N GLY A 585 4.68 -18.65 -18.61
CA GLY A 585 4.88 -19.97 -17.98
C GLY A 585 5.98 -20.02 -16.91
N LEU A 586 7.11 -19.32 -17.10
CA LEU A 586 8.19 -19.27 -16.12
C LEU A 586 7.80 -18.51 -14.84
N LYS A 587 7.09 -17.37 -14.97
CA LYS A 587 6.57 -16.63 -13.81
C LYS A 587 5.48 -17.44 -13.09
N PHE A 588 4.66 -18.17 -13.83
CA PHE A 588 3.64 -19.08 -13.26
C PHE A 588 4.28 -20.26 -12.51
N LEU A 589 5.28 -20.93 -13.10
CA LEU A 589 6.11 -21.96 -12.46
C LEU A 589 6.70 -21.46 -11.13
N ASN A 590 7.34 -20.30 -11.14
CA ASN A 590 7.94 -19.71 -9.94
C ASN A 590 6.89 -19.30 -8.89
N THR A 591 5.67 -18.94 -9.32
CA THR A 591 4.54 -18.66 -8.41
C THR A 591 4.06 -19.94 -7.73
N LEU A 592 3.96 -21.05 -8.47
CA LEU A 592 3.59 -22.36 -7.91
C LEU A 592 4.69 -22.94 -7.01
N ARG A 593 5.97 -22.80 -7.36
CA ARG A 593 7.09 -23.23 -6.50
C ARG A 593 7.12 -22.53 -5.12
N ALA A 594 6.58 -21.32 -5.03
CA ALA A 594 6.47 -20.58 -3.78
C ALA A 594 5.25 -20.96 -2.92
N GLU A 595 4.40 -21.88 -3.38
CA GLU A 595 3.19 -22.33 -2.69
C GLU A 595 3.40 -23.74 -2.08
N PRO A 596 3.57 -23.87 -0.75
CA PRO A 596 3.87 -25.15 -0.10
C PRO A 596 2.86 -26.25 -0.41
N LYS A 597 1.58 -25.90 -0.67
CA LYS A 597 0.53 -26.87 -1.00
C LYS A 597 0.78 -27.65 -2.29
N VAL A 598 1.62 -27.16 -3.20
CA VAL A 598 1.89 -27.82 -4.50
C VAL A 598 3.30 -28.39 -4.62
N ALA A 599 4.12 -28.32 -3.57
CA ALA A 599 5.50 -28.83 -3.57
C ALA A 599 5.59 -30.29 -4.05
N GLY A 600 4.82 -31.20 -3.42
CA GLY A 600 4.78 -32.62 -3.81
C GLY A 600 4.27 -32.91 -5.23
N LEU A 601 3.69 -31.93 -5.93
CA LEU A 601 3.37 -32.08 -7.35
C LEU A 601 4.61 -31.90 -8.24
N PHE A 602 5.64 -31.17 -7.79
CA PHE A 602 6.93 -31.12 -8.47
C PHE A 602 7.74 -32.40 -8.24
N ASP A 603 7.80 -32.88 -6.99
CA ASP A 603 8.53 -34.10 -6.61
C ASP A 603 8.04 -35.35 -7.36
N THR A 604 6.73 -35.41 -7.65
CA THR A 604 6.10 -36.50 -8.42
C THR A 604 6.16 -36.31 -9.94
N GLY A 605 6.73 -35.22 -10.44
CA GLY A 605 6.70 -34.86 -11.87
C GLY A 605 5.32 -34.45 -12.40
N THR A 606 4.29 -34.35 -11.54
CA THR A 606 2.93 -33.90 -11.89
C THR A 606 2.93 -32.44 -12.38
N LEU A 607 3.86 -31.63 -11.89
CA LEU A 607 4.17 -30.30 -12.40
C LEU A 607 5.61 -30.27 -12.92
N THR A 608 5.75 -29.97 -14.21
CA THR A 608 7.02 -29.66 -14.86
C THR A 608 6.96 -28.26 -15.47
N PRO A 609 8.10 -27.66 -15.86
CA PRO A 609 8.10 -26.41 -16.62
C PRO A 609 7.26 -26.48 -17.90
N LEU A 610 7.21 -27.65 -18.57
CA LEU A 610 6.41 -27.88 -19.77
C LEU A 610 4.91 -27.92 -19.44
N ILE A 611 4.50 -28.65 -18.40
CA ILE A 611 3.11 -28.69 -17.93
C ILE A 611 2.64 -27.28 -17.52
N CYS A 612 3.48 -26.50 -16.83
CA CYS A 612 3.17 -25.12 -16.48
C CYS A 612 2.97 -24.22 -17.72
N ARG A 613 3.73 -24.44 -18.82
CA ARG A 613 3.47 -23.76 -20.11
C ARG A 613 2.13 -24.20 -20.72
N GLY A 614 1.81 -25.50 -20.66
CA GLY A 614 0.53 -26.06 -21.11
C GLY A 614 -0.67 -25.45 -20.37
N ILE A 615 -0.58 -25.31 -19.04
CA ILE A 615 -1.60 -24.65 -18.20
C ILE A 615 -1.84 -23.20 -18.64
N VAL A 616 -0.77 -22.44 -18.90
CA VAL A 616 -0.88 -21.06 -19.36
C VAL A 616 -1.56 -20.96 -20.74
N ARG A 617 -1.27 -21.90 -21.64
CA ARG A 617 -1.98 -21.99 -22.93
C ARG A 617 -3.46 -22.32 -22.73
N ALA A 618 -3.77 -23.40 -22.00
CA ALA A 618 -5.14 -23.83 -21.73
C ALA A 618 -6.01 -22.75 -21.07
N PHE A 619 -5.43 -21.90 -20.19
CA PHE A 619 -6.12 -20.71 -19.65
C PHE A 619 -6.48 -19.70 -20.74
N ARG A 620 -5.52 -19.35 -21.61
CA ARG A 620 -5.72 -18.37 -22.68
C ARG A 620 -6.70 -18.86 -23.73
N ASP A 621 -6.72 -20.15 -24.01
CA ASP A 621 -7.66 -20.77 -24.94
C ASP A 621 -9.08 -20.80 -24.31
N SER A 622 -9.20 -21.21 -23.04
CA SER A 622 -10.48 -21.29 -22.32
C SER A 622 -11.13 -19.91 -22.07
N PHE A 623 -10.31 -18.88 -21.83
CA PHE A 623 -10.78 -17.53 -21.50
C PHE A 623 -10.28 -16.50 -22.51
N SER A 624 -10.47 -16.82 -23.80
CA SER A 624 -9.86 -16.10 -24.93
C SER A 624 -10.25 -14.62 -25.05
N ALA A 625 -11.30 -14.15 -24.38
CA ALA A 625 -11.62 -12.73 -24.34
C ALA A 625 -10.63 -11.92 -23.50
N ILE A 626 -10.01 -12.54 -22.47
CA ILE A 626 -9.02 -11.86 -21.62
C ILE A 626 -7.72 -11.54 -22.38
N PRO A 627 -7.12 -12.45 -23.17
CA PRO A 627 -6.04 -12.09 -24.08
C PRO A 627 -6.41 -11.06 -25.16
N ARG A 628 -7.66 -11.04 -25.66
CA ARG A 628 -8.14 -10.00 -26.58
C ARG A 628 -8.13 -8.63 -25.90
N LEU A 629 -8.71 -8.51 -24.70
CA LEU A 629 -8.65 -7.28 -23.90
C LEU A 629 -7.21 -6.74 -23.73
N TRP A 630 -6.20 -7.60 -23.59
CA TRP A 630 -4.80 -7.15 -23.53
C TRP A 630 -4.35 -6.52 -24.85
N ALA A 631 -4.68 -7.11 -25.99
CA ALA A 631 -4.36 -6.57 -27.30
C ALA A 631 -5.10 -5.23 -27.52
N ASP A 632 -6.42 -5.21 -27.32
CA ASP A 632 -7.28 -4.04 -27.49
C ASP A 632 -6.79 -2.85 -26.63
N LEU A 633 -6.39 -3.09 -25.37
CA LEU A 633 -5.83 -2.06 -24.49
C LEU A 633 -4.46 -1.57 -24.98
N GLU A 634 -3.61 -2.42 -25.55
CA GLU A 634 -2.31 -2.00 -26.08
C GLU A 634 -2.47 -1.21 -27.39
N GLU A 635 -3.37 -1.63 -28.28
CA GLU A 635 -3.69 -0.93 -29.52
C GLU A 635 -4.25 0.47 -29.23
N ALA A 636 -5.26 0.59 -28.36
CA ALA A 636 -5.81 1.87 -27.95
C ALA A 636 -4.79 2.79 -27.24
N ALA A 637 -3.86 2.21 -26.46
CA ALA A 637 -2.77 2.97 -25.85
C ALA A 637 -1.74 3.46 -26.89
N ARG A 638 -1.52 2.72 -27.98
CA ARG A 638 -0.66 3.13 -29.12
C ARG A 638 -1.33 4.23 -29.93
N ALA A 639 -2.57 4.03 -30.35
CA ALA A 639 -3.34 5.02 -31.10
C ALA A 639 -3.50 6.35 -30.32
N ASN A 640 -3.62 6.31 -28.99
CA ASN A 640 -3.67 7.52 -28.17
C ASN A 640 -2.36 8.33 -28.14
N VAL A 641 -1.20 7.74 -28.49
CA VAL A 641 0.05 8.50 -28.70
C VAL A 641 -0.09 9.45 -29.91
N GLU A 642 -0.89 9.06 -30.91
CA GLU A 642 -1.25 9.82 -32.11
C GLU A 642 -2.55 10.63 -31.93
N GLU A 643 -2.90 10.94 -30.68
CA GLU A 643 -4.06 11.74 -30.24
C GLU A 643 -5.46 11.14 -30.51
N ALA A 644 -5.56 9.87 -30.92
CA ALA A 644 -6.85 9.18 -31.01
C ALA A 644 -7.47 8.93 -29.62
N SER A 645 -8.80 9.05 -29.49
CA SER A 645 -9.54 8.65 -28.28
C SER A 645 -10.31 7.37 -28.57
N GLU A 646 -10.08 6.34 -27.76
CA GLU A 646 -10.60 5.00 -27.98
C GLU A 646 -11.24 4.41 -26.71
N GLN A 647 -12.29 3.63 -26.91
CA GLN A 647 -13.05 2.94 -25.86
C GLN A 647 -12.74 1.44 -25.95
N VAL A 648 -12.26 0.85 -24.86
CA VAL A 648 -11.96 -0.58 -24.74
C VAL A 648 -12.76 -1.14 -23.58
N GLY A 649 -13.81 -1.91 -23.88
CA GLY A 649 -14.77 -2.37 -22.88
C GLY A 649 -15.30 -1.19 -22.03
N PRO A 650 -15.16 -1.22 -20.70
CA PRO A 650 -15.65 -0.17 -19.81
C PRO A 650 -14.71 1.04 -19.64
N VAL A 651 -13.52 1.06 -20.26
CA VAL A 651 -12.52 2.13 -20.09
C VAL A 651 -12.25 2.92 -21.37
N ARG A 652 -11.83 4.19 -21.21
CA ARG A 652 -11.56 5.11 -22.33
C ARG A 652 -10.19 5.77 -22.26
N PHE A 653 -9.44 5.74 -23.35
CA PHE A 653 -8.23 6.54 -23.51
C PHE A 653 -8.56 7.96 -24.00
N GLU A 654 -7.94 8.97 -23.40
CA GLU A 654 -8.05 10.37 -23.78
C GLU A 654 -6.70 11.06 -23.67
N ARG A 655 -6.33 11.86 -24.68
CA ARG A 655 -5.07 12.59 -24.73
C ARG A 655 -5.28 14.04 -24.28
N ALA A 656 -4.44 14.51 -23.36
CA ALA A 656 -4.40 15.87 -22.87
C ALA A 656 -2.97 16.43 -23.01
N GLY A 657 -2.62 16.85 -24.23
CA GLY A 657 -1.25 17.24 -24.58
C GLY A 657 -0.29 16.06 -24.43
N LYS A 658 0.65 16.13 -23.49
CA LYS A 658 1.57 15.03 -23.16
C LYS A 658 1.03 14.01 -22.17
N LEU A 659 -0.13 14.25 -21.55
CA LEU A 659 -0.73 13.32 -20.59
C LEU A 659 -1.73 12.40 -21.29
N THR A 660 -1.57 11.09 -21.13
CA THR A 660 -2.63 10.12 -21.45
C THR A 660 -3.44 9.81 -20.20
N LEU A 661 -4.75 9.95 -20.31
CA LEU A 661 -5.73 9.59 -19.30
C LEU A 661 -6.41 8.28 -19.71
N LEU A 662 -6.42 7.30 -18.81
CA LEU A 662 -7.26 6.12 -18.93
C LEU A 662 -8.43 6.26 -17.94
N TRP A 663 -9.57 6.69 -18.45
CA TRP A 663 -10.80 6.85 -17.68
C TRP A 663 -11.40 5.50 -17.33
N LEU A 664 -11.68 5.33 -16.05
CA LEU A 664 -12.37 4.18 -15.47
C LEU A 664 -13.88 4.42 -15.49
N PRO A 665 -14.72 3.37 -15.52
CA PRO A 665 -16.18 3.52 -15.46
C PRO A 665 -16.65 4.23 -14.18
N SER A 666 -15.84 4.19 -13.12
CA SER A 666 -16.07 4.94 -11.89
C SER A 666 -16.08 6.46 -12.10
N GLY A 667 -15.48 7.00 -13.16
CA GLY A 667 -15.24 8.43 -13.38
C GLY A 667 -13.88 8.93 -12.86
N ARG A 668 -13.07 8.06 -12.25
CA ARG A 668 -11.65 8.35 -11.96
C ARG A 668 -10.80 8.07 -13.20
N ALA A 669 -9.62 8.68 -13.29
CA ALA A 669 -8.66 8.43 -14.36
C ALA A 669 -7.31 7.95 -13.82
N LEU A 670 -6.71 6.96 -14.47
CA LEU A 670 -5.28 6.68 -14.37
C LEU A 670 -4.50 7.62 -15.28
N ARG A 671 -3.30 8.00 -14.85
CA ARG A 671 -2.49 9.06 -15.47
C ARG A 671 -1.16 8.49 -15.97
N TYR A 672 -0.98 8.47 -17.28
CA TYR A 672 0.25 8.06 -17.96
C TYR A 672 0.93 9.31 -18.55
N PRO A 673 1.78 10.02 -17.78
CA PRO A 673 2.48 11.21 -18.27
C PRO A 673 3.52 10.83 -19.34
N ASP A 674 3.63 11.62 -20.40
CA ASP A 674 4.57 11.43 -21.51
C ASP A 674 4.52 10.01 -22.10
N LEU A 675 3.31 9.45 -22.28
CA LEU A 675 3.14 8.18 -22.97
C LEU A 675 3.56 8.35 -24.45
N ARG A 676 4.52 7.54 -24.86
CA ARG A 676 5.20 7.62 -26.16
C ARG A 676 5.62 6.23 -26.66
N LEU A 677 5.94 6.16 -27.95
CA LEU A 677 6.62 5.03 -28.58
C LEU A 677 8.13 5.26 -28.59
N GLU A 678 8.91 4.21 -28.30
CA GLU A 678 10.37 4.26 -28.30
C GLU A 678 10.96 2.93 -28.79
N ASP A 679 11.97 2.99 -29.67
CA ASP A 679 12.68 1.82 -30.22
C ASP A 679 13.60 1.16 -29.18
N ARG A 680 12.98 0.52 -28.19
CA ARG A 680 13.66 -0.33 -27.20
C ARG A 680 13.41 -1.80 -27.51
N GLN A 681 14.49 -2.57 -27.63
CA GLN A 681 14.38 -4.04 -27.67
C GLN A 681 13.78 -4.55 -26.35
N ARG A 682 12.52 -4.97 -26.39
CA ARG A 682 11.84 -5.63 -25.27
C ARG A 682 12.05 -7.14 -25.38
N THR A 683 13.13 -7.65 -24.80
CA THR A 683 13.38 -9.09 -24.79
C THR A 683 12.39 -9.83 -23.88
N ILE A 684 11.48 -10.61 -24.46
CA ILE A 684 10.59 -11.54 -23.75
C ILE A 684 11.29 -12.90 -23.68
N ARG A 685 11.70 -13.30 -22.47
CA ARG A 685 12.27 -14.64 -22.22
C ARG A 685 11.18 -15.68 -22.11
N TYR A 686 11.35 -16.80 -22.80
CA TYR A 686 10.47 -17.97 -22.72
C TYR A 686 11.31 -19.22 -22.94
N ASN A 687 10.91 -20.34 -22.35
CA ASN A 687 11.50 -21.62 -22.72
C ASN A 687 10.73 -22.18 -23.92
N ASP A 688 11.44 -22.63 -24.95
CA ASP A 688 10.87 -23.13 -26.19
C ASP A 688 10.19 -24.51 -26.04
N GLN A 689 9.97 -25.22 -27.15
CA GLN A 689 9.30 -26.53 -27.13
C GLN A 689 10.14 -27.59 -26.41
N ASP A 690 11.47 -27.54 -26.59
CA ASP A 690 12.44 -28.47 -25.98
C ASP A 690 12.84 -28.06 -24.55
N GLY A 691 12.48 -26.84 -24.14
CA GLY A 691 12.72 -26.32 -22.80
C GLY A 691 14.01 -25.51 -22.65
N MET A 692 14.73 -25.25 -23.75
CA MET A 692 15.87 -24.32 -23.78
C MET A 692 15.38 -22.88 -23.55
N GLU A 693 16.17 -22.08 -22.85
CA GLU A 693 15.87 -20.65 -22.63
C GLU A 693 16.06 -19.89 -23.97
N SER A 694 14.95 -19.38 -24.49
CA SER A 694 14.85 -18.62 -25.73
C SER A 694 14.40 -17.18 -25.46
N GLU A 695 14.72 -16.28 -26.38
CA GLU A 695 14.42 -14.85 -26.28
C GLU A 695 13.66 -14.39 -27.53
N PHE A 696 12.45 -13.86 -27.36
CA PHE A 696 11.68 -13.20 -28.41
C PHE A 696 11.63 -11.71 -28.15
N THR A 697 12.14 -10.90 -29.07
CA THR A 697 11.92 -9.46 -29.05
C THR A 697 10.73 -9.18 -29.98
N PRO A 698 9.59 -8.66 -29.48
CA PRO A 698 8.50 -8.23 -30.33
C PRO A 698 8.97 -7.17 -31.30
N ASP A 699 8.52 -7.26 -32.56
CA ASP A 699 8.79 -6.26 -33.57
C ASP A 699 8.07 -4.94 -33.27
N GLY A 700 8.73 -3.83 -33.58
CA GLY A 700 8.21 -2.47 -33.40
C GLY A 700 8.50 -1.83 -32.03
N PRO A 701 8.19 -0.52 -31.88
CA PRO A 701 8.53 0.25 -30.70
C PRO A 701 7.73 -0.19 -29.46
N ALA A 702 8.36 -0.05 -28.29
CA ALA A 702 7.73 -0.26 -27.00
C ALA A 702 6.93 0.98 -26.57
N LEU A 703 5.80 0.79 -25.89
CA LEU A 703 5.14 1.87 -25.16
C LEU A 703 5.91 2.18 -23.87
N ILE A 704 6.29 3.44 -23.71
CA ILE A 704 7.02 3.99 -22.57
C ILE A 704 6.25 5.17 -21.98
N TYR A 705 6.26 5.33 -20.66
CA TYR A 705 5.68 6.51 -19.99
C TYR A 705 6.51 6.98 -18.79
N GLY A 706 6.39 8.28 -18.48
CA GLY A 706 6.99 8.92 -17.32
C GLY A 706 8.51 8.70 -17.23
N ASN A 707 8.96 8.17 -16.10
CA ASN A 707 10.37 7.85 -15.84
C ASN A 707 10.78 6.54 -16.53
N ASP A 708 10.61 6.46 -17.85
CA ASP A 708 11.03 5.34 -18.70
C ASP A 708 10.39 3.98 -18.37
N ALA A 709 9.19 3.99 -17.78
CA ALA A 709 8.48 2.78 -17.41
C ALA A 709 7.86 2.12 -18.66
N VAL A 710 8.20 0.86 -18.92
CA VAL A 710 7.60 0.07 -20.00
C VAL A 710 6.18 -0.32 -19.64
N ILE A 711 5.25 -0.10 -20.57
CA ILE A 711 3.83 -0.49 -20.45
C ILE A 711 3.43 -1.37 -21.65
N TYR A 712 2.44 -2.25 -21.46
CA TYR A 712 1.97 -3.21 -22.46
C TYR A 712 0.61 -3.77 -22.05
N GLY A 713 -0.11 -4.41 -22.96
CA GLY A 713 -1.50 -4.86 -22.82
C GLY A 713 -1.83 -5.56 -21.50
N GLY A 714 -1.10 -6.64 -21.18
CA GLY A 714 -1.31 -7.37 -19.91
C GLY A 714 -1.06 -6.51 -18.65
N LYS A 715 -0.19 -5.51 -18.73
CA LYS A 715 0.07 -4.57 -17.62
C LYS A 715 -0.93 -3.41 -17.57
N LEU A 716 -1.49 -2.99 -18.71
CA LEU A 716 -2.64 -2.09 -18.78
C LEU A 716 -3.89 -2.75 -18.17
N ALA A 717 -4.12 -4.03 -18.48
CA ALA A 717 -5.20 -4.83 -17.89
C ALA A 717 -5.02 -4.99 -16.37
N GLU A 718 -3.81 -5.29 -15.89
CA GLU A 718 -3.50 -5.33 -14.46
C GLU A 718 -3.77 -3.97 -13.80
N ASN A 719 -3.24 -2.88 -14.37
CA ASN A 719 -3.44 -1.54 -13.83
C ASN A 719 -4.93 -1.17 -13.76
N THR A 720 -5.70 -1.50 -14.80
CA THR A 720 -7.15 -1.26 -14.90
C THR A 720 -7.91 -2.05 -13.84
N ALA A 721 -7.70 -3.36 -13.75
CA ALA A 721 -8.39 -4.22 -12.78
C ALA A 721 -8.08 -3.81 -11.33
N GLN A 722 -6.81 -3.51 -11.04
CA GLN A 722 -6.37 -3.06 -9.71
C GLN A 722 -6.95 -1.69 -9.31
N ALA A 723 -7.15 -0.80 -10.30
CA ALA A 723 -7.72 0.52 -10.09
C ALA A 723 -9.24 0.49 -9.87
N ILE A 724 -9.96 -0.31 -10.66
CA ILE A 724 -11.40 -0.54 -10.48
C ILE A 724 -11.66 -1.24 -9.14
N ALA A 725 -10.86 -2.24 -8.77
CA ALA A 725 -10.96 -2.92 -7.47
C ALA A 725 -10.78 -1.95 -6.29
N ARG A 726 -9.85 -1.01 -6.42
CA ARG A 726 -9.64 0.06 -5.44
C ARG A 726 -10.87 0.96 -5.34
N ASP A 727 -11.50 1.33 -6.45
CA ASP A 727 -12.66 2.25 -6.43
C ASP A 727 -13.88 1.61 -5.77
N ILE A 728 -14.11 0.32 -6.00
CA ILE A 728 -15.15 -0.47 -5.31
C ILE A 728 -14.91 -0.47 -3.80
N LEU A 729 -13.68 -0.78 -3.37
CA LEU A 729 -13.30 -0.77 -1.95
C LEU A 729 -13.47 0.62 -1.32
N VAL A 730 -13.03 1.67 -2.01
CA VAL A 730 -13.10 3.06 -1.51
C VAL A 730 -14.54 3.52 -1.36
N GLU A 731 -15.40 3.29 -2.35
CA GLU A 731 -16.82 3.60 -2.21
C GLU A 731 -17.48 2.79 -1.08
N ALA A 732 -17.08 1.52 -0.88
CA ALA A 732 -17.57 0.69 0.23
C ALA A 732 -17.11 1.21 1.61
N ILE A 733 -15.85 1.64 1.74
CA ILE A 733 -15.34 2.30 2.97
C ILE A 733 -16.17 3.55 3.27
N LEU A 734 -16.40 4.43 2.29
CA LEU A 734 -17.17 5.66 2.50
C LEU A 734 -18.64 5.38 2.84
N ARG A 735 -19.27 4.36 2.25
CA ARG A 735 -20.61 3.90 2.66
C ARG A 735 -20.65 3.38 4.09
N LEU A 736 -19.64 2.60 4.51
CA LEU A 736 -19.53 2.10 5.89
C LEU A 736 -19.35 3.24 6.89
N GLU A 737 -18.44 4.18 6.65
CA GLU A 737 -18.23 5.33 7.54
C GLU A 737 -19.48 6.21 7.63
N ALA A 738 -20.16 6.47 6.49
CA ALA A 738 -21.42 7.21 6.47
C ALA A 738 -22.57 6.48 7.20
N ALA A 739 -22.55 5.14 7.22
CA ALA A 739 -23.49 4.31 7.97
C ALA A 739 -23.15 4.14 9.46
N GLY A 740 -22.11 4.83 9.98
CA GLY A 740 -21.71 4.77 11.38
C GLY A 740 -20.85 3.55 11.74
N TRP A 741 -20.17 2.97 10.75
CA TRP A 741 -19.23 1.86 10.89
C TRP A 741 -17.81 2.29 10.46
N PRO A 742 -17.05 2.97 11.35
CA PRO A 742 -15.73 3.50 11.01
C PRO A 742 -14.74 2.36 10.71
N VAL A 743 -14.07 2.43 9.55
CA VAL A 743 -13.04 1.47 9.14
C VAL A 743 -11.73 1.82 9.83
N LEU A 744 -11.19 0.94 10.67
CA LEU A 744 -9.99 1.21 11.45
C LEU A 744 -8.75 1.37 10.56
N PHE A 745 -8.60 0.47 9.58
CA PHE A 745 -7.66 0.56 8.46
C PHE A 745 -8.08 -0.44 7.37
N HIS A 746 -7.36 -0.45 6.25
CA HIS A 746 -7.56 -1.42 5.17
C HIS A 746 -6.22 -1.91 4.60
N VAL A 747 -6.19 -3.14 4.06
CA VAL A 747 -4.99 -3.80 3.50
C VAL A 747 -5.33 -4.41 2.16
N HIS A 748 -4.80 -3.83 1.08
CA HIS A 748 -5.19 -4.20 -0.29
C HIS A 748 -6.71 -4.08 -0.50
N ASP A 749 -7.42 -5.21 -0.62
CA ASP A 749 -8.86 -5.42 -0.77
C ASP A 749 -9.59 -5.81 0.53
N GLU A 750 -8.88 -5.79 1.68
CA GLU A 750 -9.37 -6.06 3.03
C GLU A 750 -9.75 -4.77 3.77
N VAL A 751 -10.94 -4.70 4.38
CA VAL A 751 -11.25 -3.71 5.45
C VAL A 751 -11.17 -4.36 6.83
N VAL A 752 -10.71 -3.59 7.82
CA VAL A 752 -10.71 -3.98 9.23
C VAL A 752 -11.47 -2.90 10.02
N LEU A 753 -12.50 -3.30 10.76
CA LEU A 753 -13.24 -2.48 11.70
C LEU A 753 -12.96 -2.98 13.12
N GLU A 754 -13.01 -2.09 14.10
CA GLU A 754 -13.06 -2.42 15.53
C GLU A 754 -14.40 -1.95 16.07
N VAL A 755 -15.14 -2.85 16.71
CA VAL A 755 -16.50 -2.59 17.21
C VAL A 755 -16.69 -3.23 18.58
N ALA A 756 -17.52 -2.64 19.43
CA ALA A 756 -17.92 -3.28 20.69
C ALA A 756 -18.57 -4.65 20.41
N ALA A 757 -18.30 -5.65 21.26
CA ALA A 757 -18.65 -7.04 21.00
C ALA A 757 -20.16 -7.25 20.77
N GLU A 758 -21.00 -6.53 21.50
CA GLU A 758 -22.47 -6.55 21.35
C GLU A 758 -22.97 -5.98 20.01
N ARG A 759 -22.10 -5.28 19.26
CA ARG A 759 -22.37 -4.77 17.90
C ARG A 759 -21.74 -5.62 16.80
N ALA A 760 -20.99 -6.67 17.11
CA ALA A 760 -20.18 -7.41 16.13
C ALA A 760 -21.02 -8.06 15.01
N ASP A 761 -22.16 -8.69 15.33
CA ASP A 761 -23.04 -9.27 14.31
C ASP A 761 -23.72 -8.22 13.42
N ALA A 762 -24.13 -7.09 14.00
CA ALA A 762 -24.68 -5.96 13.26
C ALA A 762 -23.65 -5.32 12.32
N ALA A 763 -22.40 -5.21 12.78
CA ALA A 763 -21.26 -4.77 11.98
C ALA A 763 -20.96 -5.76 10.85
N LYS A 764 -20.90 -7.07 11.14
CA LYS A 764 -20.70 -8.14 10.15
C LYS A 764 -21.75 -8.09 9.05
N ALA A 765 -23.02 -7.96 9.41
CA ALA A 765 -24.12 -7.86 8.45
C ALA A 765 -24.07 -6.56 7.62
N ALA A 766 -23.66 -5.44 8.22
CA ALA A 766 -23.45 -4.19 7.49
C ALA A 766 -22.27 -4.29 6.51
N VAL A 767 -21.12 -4.80 6.94
CA VAL A 767 -19.91 -4.98 6.12
C VAL A 767 -20.19 -5.91 4.94
N ALA A 768 -20.81 -7.07 5.17
CA ALA A 768 -21.18 -7.99 4.08
C ALA A 768 -22.09 -7.32 3.04
N ARG A 769 -23.08 -6.53 3.49
CA ARG A 769 -23.98 -5.80 2.60
C ARG A 769 -23.25 -4.69 1.82
N GLU A 770 -22.39 -3.90 2.46
CA GLU A 770 -21.74 -2.76 1.78
C GLU A 770 -20.60 -3.16 0.84
N LEU A 771 -19.91 -4.27 1.11
CA LEU A 771 -18.83 -4.77 0.26
C LEU A 771 -19.32 -5.64 -0.90
N SER A 772 -20.39 -6.43 -0.74
CA SER A 772 -20.96 -7.24 -1.83
C SER A 772 -21.92 -6.47 -2.75
N GLN A 773 -22.02 -5.14 -2.61
CA GLN A 773 -22.79 -4.29 -3.53
C GLN A 773 -22.00 -3.97 -4.80
N SER A 774 -22.52 -4.40 -5.95
CA SER A 774 -22.07 -3.89 -7.26
C SER A 774 -22.28 -2.37 -7.33
N PRO A 775 -21.27 -1.61 -7.80
CA PRO A 775 -21.38 -0.15 -7.88
C PRO A 775 -22.35 0.26 -9.00
N VAL A 776 -22.96 1.45 -8.88
CA VAL A 776 -23.95 1.97 -9.84
C VAL A 776 -23.38 2.04 -11.27
N TRP A 777 -22.07 2.23 -11.42
CA TRP A 777 -21.36 2.31 -12.70
C TRP A 777 -20.89 0.94 -13.27
N ALA A 778 -21.10 -0.16 -12.54
CA ALA A 778 -20.89 -1.53 -13.03
C ALA A 778 -21.91 -2.49 -12.37
N PRO A 779 -23.21 -2.37 -12.69
CA PRO A 779 -24.29 -3.10 -12.01
C PRO A 779 -24.28 -4.61 -12.28
N ASP A 780 -23.60 -5.04 -13.35
CA ASP A 780 -23.50 -6.41 -13.83
C ASP A 780 -22.21 -7.14 -13.38
N LEU A 781 -21.23 -6.40 -12.84
CA LEU A 781 -20.03 -6.95 -12.20
C LEU A 781 -20.44 -7.70 -10.92
N PRO A 782 -20.18 -9.02 -10.80
CA PRO A 782 -20.60 -9.78 -9.62
C PRO A 782 -19.62 -9.57 -8.45
N VAL A 783 -19.84 -8.54 -7.65
CA VAL A 783 -19.04 -8.25 -6.44
C VAL A 783 -19.51 -9.14 -5.29
N ASP A 784 -18.57 -9.63 -4.47
CA ASP A 784 -18.85 -10.46 -3.30
C ASP A 784 -17.76 -10.28 -2.22
N SER A 785 -17.99 -10.74 -0.99
CA SER A 785 -17.07 -10.54 0.14
C SER A 785 -17.09 -11.67 1.19
N GLU A 786 -15.93 -11.96 1.77
CA GLU A 786 -15.78 -12.89 2.90
C GLU A 786 -15.64 -12.11 4.21
N VAL A 787 -16.60 -12.21 5.14
CA VAL A 787 -16.61 -11.44 6.41
C VAL A 787 -16.44 -12.34 7.64
N LYS A 788 -15.46 -12.00 8.49
CA LYS A 788 -15.13 -12.70 9.75
C LYS A 788 -15.20 -11.75 10.95
N VAL A 789 -15.56 -12.29 12.11
CA VAL A 789 -15.43 -11.64 13.42
C VAL A 789 -14.35 -12.38 14.18
N VAL A 790 -13.36 -11.67 14.71
CA VAL A 790 -12.17 -12.26 15.36
C VAL A 790 -11.67 -11.42 16.53
N GLU A 791 -11.00 -12.07 17.48
CA GLU A 791 -10.41 -11.45 18.68
C GLU A 791 -8.96 -10.99 18.47
N ARG A 792 -8.34 -11.36 17.35
CA ARG A 792 -7.00 -10.95 16.94
C ARG A 792 -7.01 -10.79 15.42
N TYR A 793 -6.20 -9.90 14.87
CA TYR A 793 -6.08 -9.74 13.42
C TYR A 793 -5.37 -10.95 12.81
N VAL A 794 -6.10 -12.03 12.57
CA VAL A 794 -5.64 -13.25 11.88
C VAL A 794 -6.64 -13.62 10.79
N LYS A 795 -6.15 -14.06 9.63
CA LYS A 795 -6.95 -14.42 8.45
C LYS A 795 -7.28 -15.91 8.44
#